data_AF-A0A0D9Y5Z9-F1
#
_entry.id   AF-A0A0D9Y5Z9-F1
#
_cell.length_a   1.000
_cell.length_b   1.000
_cell.length_c   1.000
_cell.angle_alpha   90.00
_cell.angle_beta   90.00
_cell.angle_gamma   90.00
#
_symmetry.space_group_name_H-M   'P 1'
#
loop_
_entity.id
_entity.type
_entity.pdbx_description
1 polymer ?
#
loop_
_entity_poly.entity_id
_entity_poly.type
_entity_poly.pdbx_seq_one_letter_code
_entity_poly.pdbx_strand_id
1 'polypeptide(L)'
;MSEAPPMEKVDTAVKDRRWQKKDGRKWVLLACVPHVVRGDYFEAGMDNVIKAAIAPRATRLVVHRSIAPRRKTIDDHPFVAGADCHGRLLLYASQGPEPEPPVLDGFYRGPLGEHHGFPKAYFICDTLKHKSTRLPDHGFPILHPGNAGLVAITKTIFHVADLHPIVGSDKAALLIYFSVPEIWATHVVDYPPRDRPWGGNGVVVHKTIVWWVDLSYGLLSCDISTRRQNLRFVPLPPDCELPPGTPDLDKRRCVGFRGDDLRYMGIHEREYDGKPVVSMWTLVDQDAGTWRLDCQPLVKDIWNDEGYKATKLPREIPTVAFIHPELPGNVAYFFMRSRLFGVNLYTRKVLEWQFFAMLNPPMRYHSSRFVRAWACPNSGSTFYMPHMEHDVNLERHGLVPLGASSGRDSHRYDGGSIRRNWGRIRLLPLRAAGHRRGGRHRQAPRCIKASAGNKMRYVQIHGPPDEQVVTIWTLDDRVHARWRREYEVPFVETWDGKRYKRSEMERKLALLHPNDPDVIYFFQGQLMLGGAEGGSGVRALRDDPLTKTPSVGTLPFFVRVWEEERAAEEMQMREAAKGRWVILVSVPHVAHDEFHFPPGTELRLNFGAPPFASRITVPRRIAPDRKAIDNYPYLAAADERHGRLLLYATQGPDPEPRPALDAFYLRPLGVHHGFAKAYFICDTTTREASRLPDPDHPFAILHPGNVGLLCYSISFYVAELQPAPASGTATLLLYRSDSDAWVDEELSYPPHDRPWGGNGMVSHQDRLWWVDLSYGLLTCDVVYGDDPPDLHYVPLPQDSELPAGTPDLEKRRCVGVSAGRLRYVQIDDEPDGDPIVRMWTLLDEDAGEWGFDCAASFVAIWDDEAYKATKLPRQVPAVALIHPTGPGDVVYFFLRSRIFAVDVRARRLLEWRFFEMLHPPMRYHSSQFVRAWNLPTLFQ
;
A
#
# COMPACT_ATOMS: atom_id res chain seq x y z
N MET A 1 10.02 -24.87 18.32
CA MET A 1 9.78 -26.08 17.51
C MET A 1 8.31 -26.47 17.65
N SER A 2 7.50 -26.28 16.61
CA SER A 2 6.26 -27.05 16.38
C SER A 2 5.94 -26.99 14.88
N GLU A 3 5.53 -28.14 14.36
CA GLU A 3 5.72 -28.60 12.99
C GLU A 3 4.91 -27.85 11.92
N ALA A 4 5.53 -27.72 10.74
CA ALA A 4 4.81 -27.42 9.50
C ALA A 4 3.82 -28.55 9.19
N PRO A 5 2.61 -28.24 8.67
CA PRO A 5 1.62 -29.27 8.37
C PRO A 5 2.14 -30.19 7.26
N PRO A 6 1.85 -31.50 7.32
CA PRO A 6 2.40 -32.48 6.40
C PRO A 6 1.77 -32.24 5.02
N MET A 7 2.61 -31.87 4.05
CA MET A 7 2.29 -32.11 2.66
C MET A 7 2.35 -33.63 2.48
N GLU A 8 1.33 -34.23 1.86
CA GLU A 8 1.49 -35.51 1.19
C GLU A 8 2.84 -35.51 0.50
N LYS A 9 3.67 -36.53 0.80
CA LYS A 9 4.95 -36.78 0.17
C LYS A 9 4.72 -36.98 -1.33
N VAL A 10 4.55 -35.89 -2.08
CA VAL A 10 4.90 -35.86 -3.49
C VAL A 10 6.41 -35.98 -3.48
N ASP A 11 6.86 -37.18 -3.76
CA ASP A 11 8.24 -37.64 -3.74
C ASP A 11 9.16 -36.52 -4.25
N THR A 12 10.12 -36.09 -3.43
CA THR A 12 11.04 -34.98 -3.76
C THR A 12 11.76 -35.27 -5.08
N ALA A 13 11.95 -36.55 -5.40
CA ALA A 13 12.44 -37.06 -6.68
C ALA A 13 11.55 -36.70 -7.89
N VAL A 14 10.22 -36.65 -7.75
CA VAL A 14 9.29 -36.30 -8.82
C VAL A 14 9.29 -34.79 -9.10
N LYS A 15 9.43 -33.95 -8.07
CA LYS A 15 9.61 -32.49 -8.25
C LYS A 15 10.95 -32.17 -8.91
N ASP A 16 12.03 -32.83 -8.48
CA ASP A 16 13.37 -32.65 -9.05
C ASP A 16 13.44 -33.08 -10.52
N ARG A 17 12.67 -34.09 -10.94
CA ARG A 17 12.59 -34.52 -12.36
C ARG A 17 11.90 -33.52 -13.28
N ARG A 18 10.96 -32.70 -12.79
CA ARG A 18 10.22 -31.72 -13.63
C ARG A 18 11.09 -30.56 -14.11
N TRP A 19 12.10 -30.24 -13.32
CA TRP A 19 13.05 -29.15 -13.57
C TRP A 19 14.38 -29.66 -14.11
N GLN A 20 14.46 -30.90 -14.57
CA GLN A 20 15.63 -31.44 -15.25
C GLN A 20 15.48 -31.26 -16.76
N LYS A 21 16.55 -30.79 -17.40
CA LYS A 21 16.74 -30.88 -18.84
C LYS A 21 16.99 -32.33 -19.24
N LYS A 22 16.69 -32.65 -20.50
CA LYS A 22 17.04 -33.92 -21.13
C LYS A 22 18.55 -34.22 -21.10
N ASP A 23 19.39 -33.19 -21.07
CA ASP A 23 20.85 -33.30 -20.99
C ASP A 23 21.41 -33.39 -19.55
N GLY A 24 20.53 -33.52 -18.55
CA GLY A 24 20.89 -33.65 -17.13
C GLY A 24 21.11 -32.34 -16.38
N ARG A 25 21.12 -31.17 -17.06
CA ARG A 25 21.17 -29.86 -16.38
C ARG A 25 19.88 -29.58 -15.61
N LYS A 26 19.96 -28.78 -14.55
CA LYS A 26 18.76 -28.34 -13.80
C LYS A 26 18.33 -26.94 -14.22
N TRP A 27 17.06 -26.79 -14.55
CA TRP A 27 16.38 -25.51 -14.66
C TRP A 27 16.17 -24.93 -13.26
N VAL A 28 16.53 -23.66 -13.10
CA VAL A 28 16.24 -22.88 -11.91
C VAL A 28 15.38 -21.68 -12.27
N LEU A 29 14.65 -21.17 -11.29
CA LEU A 29 13.89 -19.94 -11.45
C LEU A 29 14.71 -18.76 -10.92
N LEU A 30 15.31 -18.00 -11.83
CA LEU A 30 16.13 -16.84 -11.51
C LEU A 30 15.24 -15.63 -11.24
N ALA A 31 15.37 -15.01 -10.07
CA ALA A 31 14.85 -13.69 -9.82
C ALA A 31 15.79 -12.66 -10.47
N CYS A 32 15.26 -11.79 -11.33
CA CYS A 32 16.04 -10.83 -12.10
C CYS A 32 16.52 -9.62 -11.30
N VAL A 33 16.18 -9.53 -10.00
CA VAL A 33 16.67 -8.50 -9.09
C VAL A 33 17.70 -9.11 -8.13
N PRO A 34 19.00 -8.81 -8.30
CA PRO A 34 20.05 -9.31 -7.42
C PRO A 34 20.01 -8.74 -6.01
N HIS A 35 20.62 -9.47 -5.08
CA HIS A 35 20.95 -8.97 -3.74
C HIS A 35 22.30 -8.29 -3.74
N VAL A 36 22.29 -6.98 -3.55
CA VAL A 36 23.53 -6.21 -3.32
C VAL A 36 23.93 -6.30 -1.85
N VAL A 37 25.20 -6.61 -1.58
CA VAL A 37 25.82 -6.78 -0.24
C VAL A 37 27.17 -6.04 -0.13
N ARG A 38 27.64 -5.73 1.08
CA ARG A 38 28.90 -5.00 1.35
C ARG A 38 30.10 -5.97 1.49
N GLY A 39 31.31 -5.41 1.52
CA GLY A 39 32.58 -6.10 1.23
C GLY A 39 33.06 -7.16 2.21
N ASP A 40 32.42 -7.28 3.36
CA ASP A 40 32.62 -8.36 4.33
C ASP A 40 31.84 -9.65 3.99
N TYR A 41 30.91 -9.58 3.03
CA TYR A 41 30.07 -10.72 2.66
C TYR A 41 30.80 -11.78 1.80
N PHE A 42 31.80 -11.38 1.00
CA PHE A 42 32.45 -12.27 0.04
C PHE A 42 33.84 -12.69 0.50
N GLU A 43 34.22 -13.93 0.19
CA GLU A 43 35.61 -14.38 0.32
C GLU A 43 36.53 -13.57 -0.61
N ALA A 44 37.80 -13.44 -0.22
CA ALA A 44 38.78 -12.66 -0.97
C ALA A 44 38.87 -13.13 -2.43
N GLY A 45 38.60 -12.21 -3.37
CA GLY A 45 38.62 -12.48 -4.80
C GLY A 45 37.26 -12.75 -5.44
N MET A 46 36.18 -12.93 -4.66
CA MET A 46 34.81 -13.06 -5.16
C MET A 46 34.06 -11.72 -5.14
N ASP A 47 33.24 -11.46 -6.16
CA ASP A 47 32.34 -10.29 -6.22
C ASP A 47 30.89 -10.65 -6.53
N ASN A 48 30.60 -11.93 -6.83
CA ASN A 48 29.25 -12.43 -7.03
C ASN A 48 29.10 -13.91 -6.64
N VAL A 49 27.90 -14.29 -6.20
CA VAL A 49 27.53 -15.65 -5.82
C VAL A 49 26.07 -15.94 -6.20
N ILE A 50 25.79 -17.16 -6.65
CA ILE A 50 24.41 -17.64 -6.87
C ILE A 50 23.92 -18.37 -5.63
N LYS A 51 22.85 -17.86 -5.00
CA LYS A 51 22.05 -18.60 -4.02
C LYS A 51 21.03 -19.44 -4.77
N ALA A 52 21.45 -20.64 -5.18
CA ALA A 52 20.61 -21.60 -5.88
C ALA A 52 19.51 -22.14 -4.96
N ALA A 53 18.31 -22.30 -5.51
CA ALA A 53 17.19 -22.92 -4.82
C ALA A 53 16.52 -23.93 -5.76
N ILE A 54 15.97 -25.00 -5.17
CA ILE A 54 15.18 -25.98 -5.93
C ILE A 54 13.93 -25.27 -6.45
N ALA A 55 13.77 -25.22 -7.77
CA ALA A 55 12.62 -24.63 -8.41
C ALA A 55 11.32 -25.32 -7.92
N PRO A 56 10.20 -24.57 -7.75
CA PRO A 56 9.97 -23.19 -8.19
C PRO A 56 10.35 -22.12 -7.14
N ARG A 57 11.25 -22.41 -6.18
CA ARG A 57 11.80 -21.37 -5.30
C ARG A 57 12.73 -20.44 -6.09
N ALA A 58 12.77 -19.17 -5.68
CA ALA A 58 13.64 -18.16 -6.29
C ALA A 58 15.13 -18.49 -6.06
N THR A 59 15.85 -18.71 -7.15
CA THR A 59 17.32 -18.61 -7.21
C THR A 59 17.68 -17.14 -7.36
N ARG A 60 18.68 -16.67 -6.61
CA ARG A 60 19.05 -15.25 -6.58
C ARG A 60 20.54 -15.06 -6.82
N LEU A 61 20.87 -14.09 -7.66
CA LEU A 61 22.22 -13.55 -7.77
C LEU A 61 22.49 -12.62 -6.57
N VAL A 62 23.65 -12.76 -5.96
CA VAL A 62 24.19 -11.85 -4.96
C VAL A 62 25.41 -11.18 -5.57
N VAL A 63 25.48 -9.85 -5.52
CA VAL A 63 26.57 -9.05 -6.09
C VAL A 63 27.15 -8.09 -5.07
N HIS A 64 28.44 -7.83 -5.18
CA HIS A 64 29.13 -6.86 -4.36
C HIS A 64 28.67 -5.43 -4.67
N ARG A 65 28.65 -4.57 -3.65
CA ARG A 65 28.23 -3.18 -3.77
C ARG A 65 29.08 -2.36 -4.73
N SER A 66 30.31 -2.77 -5.04
CA SER A 66 31.12 -2.10 -6.07
C SER A 66 30.50 -2.16 -7.47
N ILE A 67 29.65 -3.16 -7.76
CA ILE A 67 28.98 -3.34 -9.05
C ILE A 67 27.73 -2.43 -9.14
N ALA A 68 27.02 -2.30 -8.03
CA ALA A 68 25.81 -1.50 -7.88
C ALA A 68 25.96 -0.60 -6.63
N PRO A 69 26.69 0.52 -6.74
CA PRO A 69 27.10 1.32 -5.58
C PRO A 69 25.92 2.00 -4.86
N ARG A 70 24.83 2.27 -5.59
CA ARG A 70 23.65 3.01 -5.10
C ARG A 70 22.74 2.19 -4.18
N ARG A 71 22.00 2.89 -3.32
CA ARG A 71 20.94 2.27 -2.49
C ARG A 71 19.81 1.71 -3.35
N LYS A 72 19.22 0.62 -2.87
CA LYS A 72 18.08 -0.09 -3.47
C LYS A 72 16.82 0.80 -3.50
N THR A 73 16.63 1.60 -4.55
CA THR A 73 15.32 2.17 -4.94
C THR A 73 14.68 1.27 -6.00
N ILE A 74 13.38 1.41 -6.27
CA ILE A 74 12.70 0.59 -7.29
C ILE A 74 13.30 0.79 -8.69
N ASP A 75 13.85 1.97 -8.96
CA ASP A 75 14.40 2.39 -10.27
C ASP A 75 15.92 2.21 -10.39
N ASP A 76 16.65 2.17 -9.26
CA ASP A 76 18.12 1.95 -9.22
C ASP A 76 18.48 0.50 -8.86
N HIS A 77 17.51 -0.42 -8.85
CA HIS A 77 17.82 -1.83 -8.65
C HIS A 77 18.69 -2.35 -9.80
N PRO A 78 19.83 -3.00 -9.49
CA PRO A 78 20.52 -3.74 -10.52
C PRO A 78 19.56 -4.80 -11.07
N PHE A 79 19.64 -5.05 -12.37
CA PHE A 79 18.71 -5.92 -13.07
C PHE A 79 19.45 -6.89 -13.95
N VAL A 80 19.07 -8.18 -13.90
CA VAL A 80 19.58 -9.21 -14.80
C VAL A 80 18.82 -9.12 -16.12
N ALA A 81 19.43 -8.45 -17.11
CA ALA A 81 18.87 -8.26 -18.45
C ALA A 81 18.90 -9.56 -19.27
N GLY A 82 19.93 -10.39 -19.08
CA GLY A 82 20.11 -11.63 -19.83
C GLY A 82 20.88 -12.70 -19.06
N ALA A 83 20.75 -13.95 -19.50
CA ALA A 83 21.43 -15.09 -18.92
C ALA A 83 21.76 -16.09 -20.03
N ASP A 84 22.94 -16.69 -20.00
CA ASP A 84 23.36 -17.69 -20.99
C ASP A 84 23.42 -19.10 -20.42
N CYS A 85 23.70 -20.09 -21.26
CA CYS A 85 23.75 -21.49 -20.87
C CYS A 85 25.09 -21.95 -20.23
N HIS A 86 26.05 -21.03 -20.07
CA HIS A 86 27.41 -21.30 -19.59
C HIS A 86 27.68 -20.72 -18.19
N GLY A 87 26.73 -20.04 -17.57
CA GLY A 87 26.93 -19.46 -16.23
C GLY A 87 27.10 -17.94 -16.21
N ARG A 88 26.94 -17.26 -17.35
CA ARG A 88 27.12 -15.81 -17.44
C ARG A 88 25.77 -15.10 -17.36
N LEU A 89 25.70 -14.07 -16.53
CA LEU A 89 24.54 -13.19 -16.39
C LEU A 89 24.92 -11.79 -16.82
N LEU A 90 24.11 -11.20 -17.71
CA LEU A 90 24.22 -9.80 -18.08
C LEU A 90 23.45 -8.97 -17.07
N LEU A 91 24.22 -8.20 -16.30
CA LEU A 91 23.71 -7.29 -15.31
C LEU A 91 23.75 -5.87 -15.85
N TYR A 92 22.69 -5.14 -15.55
CA TYR A 92 22.57 -3.72 -15.74
C TYR A 92 22.56 -3.05 -14.36
N ALA A 93 23.34 -1.99 -14.17
CA ALA A 93 23.36 -1.24 -12.91
C ALA A 93 23.64 0.26 -13.11
N SER A 94 22.90 1.09 -12.38
CA SER A 94 23.15 2.54 -12.29
C SER A 94 24.51 2.82 -11.64
N GLN A 95 25.29 3.72 -12.25
CA GLN A 95 26.64 4.12 -11.86
C GLN A 95 26.66 5.58 -11.37
N GLY A 96 27.82 6.03 -10.88
CA GLY A 96 28.03 7.37 -10.33
C GLY A 96 28.02 7.40 -8.80
N PRO A 97 28.38 8.56 -8.18
CA PRO A 97 28.30 8.73 -6.75
C PRO A 97 26.88 8.45 -6.25
N GLU A 98 26.76 7.88 -5.05
CA GLU A 98 25.47 7.81 -4.36
C GLU A 98 24.97 9.26 -4.27
N PRO A 99 23.85 9.63 -4.93
CA PRO A 99 23.27 10.94 -4.64
C PRO A 99 23.05 11.00 -3.13
N GLU A 100 23.22 12.18 -2.51
CA GLU A 100 22.71 12.40 -1.15
C GLU A 100 21.34 11.75 -1.07
N PRO A 101 21.07 10.94 -0.02
CA PRO A 101 19.96 9.99 -0.02
C PRO A 101 18.76 10.73 -0.59
N PRO A 102 18.23 10.30 -1.75
CA PRO A 102 17.10 11.01 -2.32
C PRO A 102 16.01 10.98 -1.26
N VAL A 103 14.94 11.71 -1.50
CA VAL A 103 13.74 11.76 -0.68
C VAL A 103 12.77 10.76 -1.45
N LEU A 104 12.03 9.79 -0.84
CA LEU A 104 11.68 8.44 -1.42
C LEU A 104 10.44 8.54 -2.29
N ASP A 105 10.44 9.46 -3.26
CA ASP A 105 9.23 9.95 -3.93
C ASP A 105 8.24 8.86 -4.34
N GLY A 106 7.07 8.88 -3.70
CA GLY A 106 6.02 7.90 -3.83
C GLY A 106 5.16 8.15 -5.04
N PHE A 107 5.72 8.60 -6.16
CA PHE A 107 5.00 8.84 -7.41
C PHE A 107 5.90 8.63 -8.63
N TYR A 108 5.88 7.39 -9.11
CA TYR A 108 6.00 7.13 -10.53
C TYR A 108 4.71 6.45 -10.97
N ARG A 109 3.71 7.26 -11.34
CA ARG A 109 2.67 6.86 -12.29
C ARG A 109 3.14 7.30 -13.68
N GLY A 110 4.03 6.50 -14.23
CA GLY A 110 4.41 6.50 -15.64
C GLY A 110 4.79 5.05 -16.00
N PRO A 111 4.67 4.64 -17.28
CA PRO A 111 5.17 3.35 -17.70
C PRO A 111 6.68 3.26 -17.39
N LEU A 112 7.15 2.05 -17.08
CA LEU A 112 8.53 1.71 -16.68
C LEU A 112 9.57 2.03 -17.80
N GLY A 113 9.75 3.28 -18.20
CA GLY A 113 10.60 3.65 -19.35
C GLY A 113 11.32 5.01 -19.29
N GLU A 114 10.97 5.92 -18.38
CA GLU A 114 11.69 7.21 -18.25
C GLU A 114 12.72 7.15 -17.11
N HIS A 115 13.93 6.75 -17.45
CA HIS A 115 15.01 6.59 -16.49
C HIS A 115 15.68 7.93 -16.15
N HIS A 116 15.73 8.27 -14.87
CA HIS A 116 16.51 9.39 -14.32
C HIS A 116 17.93 9.38 -14.88
N GLY A 117 18.39 10.50 -15.46
CA GLY A 117 19.58 10.65 -16.30
C GLY A 117 20.95 10.35 -15.68
N PHE A 118 21.04 9.32 -14.83
CA PHE A 118 22.28 8.80 -14.28
C PHE A 118 22.99 7.88 -15.27
N PRO A 119 24.33 7.87 -15.27
CA PRO A 119 25.10 6.95 -16.10
C PRO A 119 24.81 5.51 -15.67
N LYS A 120 24.65 4.61 -16.63
CA LYS A 120 24.38 3.19 -16.40
C LYS A 120 25.45 2.37 -17.09
N ALA A 121 25.72 1.17 -16.58
CA ALA A 121 26.69 0.27 -17.18
C ALA A 121 26.19 -1.17 -17.21
N TYR A 122 26.69 -1.90 -18.19
CA TYR A 122 26.55 -3.34 -18.28
C TYR A 122 27.72 -4.04 -17.58
N PHE A 123 27.43 -5.15 -16.91
CA PHE A 123 28.40 -6.04 -16.30
C PHE A 123 28.10 -7.48 -16.71
N ILE A 124 29.15 -8.27 -16.89
CA ILE A 124 29.03 -9.71 -17.08
C ILE A 124 29.44 -10.37 -15.77
N CYS A 125 28.48 -11.00 -15.10
CA CYS A 125 28.71 -11.79 -13.90
C CYS A 125 28.92 -13.25 -14.30
N ASP A 126 30.15 -13.74 -14.19
CA ASP A 126 30.49 -15.16 -14.35
C ASP A 126 30.27 -15.88 -13.01
N THR A 127 29.18 -16.63 -12.94
CA THR A 127 28.76 -17.32 -11.71
C THR A 127 29.61 -18.53 -11.37
N LEU A 128 30.42 -19.03 -12.30
CA LEU A 128 31.35 -20.14 -12.08
C LEU A 128 32.70 -19.63 -11.57
N LYS A 129 33.11 -18.44 -12.01
CA LYS A 129 34.35 -17.78 -11.57
C LYS A 129 34.16 -16.84 -10.37
N HIS A 130 32.92 -16.56 -9.99
CA HIS A 130 32.58 -15.57 -8.96
C HIS A 130 33.16 -14.17 -9.24
N LYS A 131 33.26 -13.82 -10.53
CA LYS A 131 33.83 -12.55 -11.03
C LYS A 131 32.84 -11.78 -11.90
N SER A 132 32.83 -10.46 -11.75
CA SER A 132 31.99 -9.53 -12.49
C SER A 132 32.87 -8.53 -13.25
N THR A 133 32.70 -8.49 -14.57
CA THR A 133 33.46 -7.59 -15.45
C THR A 133 32.55 -6.48 -15.98
N ARG A 134 32.92 -5.21 -15.75
CA ARG A 134 32.25 -4.06 -16.37
C ARG A 134 32.55 -4.01 -17.86
N LEU A 135 31.52 -3.85 -18.70
CA LEU A 135 31.70 -3.66 -20.14
C LEU A 135 32.10 -2.21 -20.45
N PRO A 136 32.87 -1.96 -21.53
CA PRO A 136 33.17 -0.60 -21.99
C PRO A 136 31.88 0.18 -22.30
N ASP A 137 31.92 1.50 -22.14
CA ASP A 137 30.79 2.37 -22.48
C ASP A 137 30.75 2.60 -24.00
N HIS A 138 29.58 2.41 -24.63
CA HIS A 138 29.40 2.55 -26.08
C HIS A 138 28.95 3.95 -26.52
N GLY A 139 28.92 4.93 -25.61
CA GLY A 139 28.57 6.33 -25.91
C GLY A 139 27.07 6.61 -26.13
N PHE A 140 26.21 5.59 -26.19
CA PHE A 140 24.75 5.75 -26.19
C PHE A 140 24.21 5.59 -24.76
N PRO A 141 23.19 6.38 -24.36
CA PRO A 141 22.54 6.17 -23.07
C PRO A 141 21.86 4.81 -23.04
N ILE A 142 22.04 4.02 -21.98
CA ILE A 142 21.29 2.77 -21.82
C ILE A 142 19.83 3.13 -21.49
N LEU A 143 18.96 3.01 -22.50
CA LEU A 143 17.56 3.41 -22.41
C LEU A 143 16.79 2.48 -21.49
N HIS A 144 16.61 1.21 -21.83
CA HIS A 144 15.79 0.27 -21.05
C HIS A 144 16.45 -1.12 -20.93
N PRO A 145 16.54 -1.74 -19.72
CA PRO A 145 17.22 -3.03 -19.55
C PRO A 145 16.54 -4.19 -20.27
N GLY A 146 15.26 -4.04 -20.64
CA GLY A 146 14.53 -4.99 -21.47
C GLY A 146 14.88 -4.95 -22.95
N ASN A 147 15.81 -4.09 -23.38
CA ASN A 147 16.31 -4.03 -24.75
C ASN A 147 17.65 -4.76 -24.94
N ALA A 148 18.29 -5.23 -23.86
CA ALA A 148 19.56 -5.91 -23.93
C ALA A 148 19.46 -7.42 -23.74
N GLY A 149 20.13 -8.17 -24.62
CA GLY A 149 20.23 -9.63 -24.59
C GLY A 149 21.67 -10.11 -24.47
N LEU A 150 21.88 -11.22 -23.76
CA LEU A 150 23.16 -11.92 -23.70
C LEU A 150 23.09 -13.17 -24.57
N VAL A 151 24.05 -13.31 -25.48
CA VAL A 151 24.14 -14.43 -26.41
C VAL A 151 25.45 -15.16 -26.24
N ALA A 152 25.39 -16.47 -26.01
CA ALA A 152 26.56 -17.33 -26.02
C ALA A 152 26.87 -17.79 -27.45
N ILE A 153 28.07 -17.53 -27.93
CA ILE A 153 28.57 -18.05 -29.23
C ILE A 153 29.33 -19.34 -29.00
N THR A 154 30.22 -19.33 -28.02
CA THR A 154 30.94 -20.51 -27.54
C THR A 154 30.97 -20.51 -26.02
N LYS A 155 31.62 -21.52 -25.43
CA LYS A 155 31.87 -21.59 -23.98
C LYS A 155 32.61 -20.36 -23.46
N THR A 156 33.45 -19.73 -24.29
CA THR A 156 34.29 -18.58 -23.90
C THR A 156 33.87 -17.28 -24.56
N ILE A 157 33.25 -17.33 -25.74
CA ILE A 157 32.85 -16.15 -26.53
C ILE A 157 31.37 -15.86 -26.30
N PHE A 158 31.04 -14.61 -26.03
CA PHE A 158 29.68 -14.11 -25.90
C PHE A 158 29.53 -12.73 -26.54
N HIS A 159 28.30 -12.38 -26.86
CA HIS A 159 27.95 -11.07 -27.36
C HIS A 159 26.80 -10.48 -26.53
N VAL A 160 26.76 -9.16 -26.42
CA VAL A 160 25.62 -8.43 -25.85
C VAL A 160 25.01 -7.59 -26.96
N ALA A 161 23.72 -7.74 -27.18
CA ALA A 161 22.99 -6.97 -28.19
C ALA A 161 21.97 -6.06 -27.52
N ASP A 162 22.04 -4.76 -27.77
CA ASP A 162 21.15 -3.73 -27.23
C ASP A 162 20.47 -2.95 -28.36
N LEU A 163 19.14 -2.89 -28.35
CA LEU A 163 18.33 -2.29 -29.41
C LEU A 163 17.85 -0.90 -29.02
N HIS A 164 18.17 0.09 -29.85
CA HIS A 164 17.82 1.50 -29.68
C HIS A 164 17.04 2.01 -30.90
N PRO A 165 15.70 1.95 -30.88
CA PRO A 165 14.87 2.58 -31.91
C PRO A 165 15.15 4.08 -31.99
N ILE A 166 15.28 4.62 -33.21
CA ILE A 166 15.50 6.05 -33.42
C ILE A 166 14.13 6.73 -33.48
N VAL A 167 13.90 7.69 -32.57
CA VAL A 167 12.61 8.37 -32.45
C VAL A 167 12.23 9.04 -33.77
N GLY A 168 11.05 8.71 -34.31
CA GLY A 168 10.52 9.29 -35.55
C GLY A 168 11.20 8.79 -36.83
N SER A 169 11.98 7.71 -36.79
CA SER A 169 12.70 7.16 -37.94
C SER A 169 12.32 5.70 -38.21
N ASP A 170 12.44 5.27 -39.46
CA ASP A 170 12.36 3.86 -39.88
C ASP A 170 13.67 3.08 -39.65
N LYS A 171 14.56 3.62 -38.81
CA LYS A 171 15.85 3.03 -38.45
C LYS A 171 15.96 2.80 -36.95
N ALA A 172 16.78 1.82 -36.59
CA ALA A 172 17.21 1.58 -35.21
C ALA A 172 18.73 1.46 -35.16
N ALA A 173 19.33 1.87 -34.05
CA ALA A 173 20.70 1.53 -33.71
C ALA A 173 20.72 0.20 -32.96
N LEU A 174 21.38 -0.79 -33.55
CA LEU A 174 21.68 -2.07 -32.91
C LEU A 174 23.13 -2.06 -32.44
N LEU A 175 23.32 -2.06 -31.14
CA LEU A 175 24.63 -2.04 -30.48
C LEU A 175 25.02 -3.48 -30.13
N ILE A 176 26.16 -3.93 -30.62
CA ILE A 176 26.66 -5.28 -30.35
C ILE A 176 28.04 -5.20 -29.69
N TYR A 177 28.14 -5.68 -28.46
CA TYR A 177 29.41 -5.93 -27.80
C TYR A 177 29.93 -7.30 -28.20
N PHE A 178 31.17 -7.36 -28.68
CA PHE A 178 31.88 -8.60 -28.94
C PHE A 178 32.85 -8.88 -27.79
N SER A 179 32.68 -9.98 -27.05
CA SER A 179 33.63 -10.34 -25.97
C SER A 179 35.05 -10.60 -26.45
N VAL A 180 35.24 -10.79 -27.76
CA VAL A 180 36.52 -10.81 -28.44
C VAL A 180 36.29 -10.04 -29.74
N PRO A 181 36.90 -8.85 -29.94
CA PRO A 181 38.05 -8.28 -29.23
C PRO A 181 37.72 -7.35 -28.04
N GLU A 182 36.56 -7.47 -27.39
CA GLU A 182 36.08 -6.57 -26.30
C GLU A 182 35.69 -5.16 -26.80
N ILE A 183 35.01 -5.10 -27.95
CA ILE A 183 34.60 -3.84 -28.58
C ILE A 183 33.10 -3.80 -28.84
N TRP A 184 32.53 -2.60 -28.81
CA TRP A 184 31.18 -2.33 -29.30
C TRP A 184 31.20 -1.99 -30.79
N ALA A 185 30.28 -2.57 -31.55
CA ALA A 185 29.95 -2.13 -32.89
C ALA A 185 28.53 -1.58 -32.93
N THR A 186 28.34 -0.49 -33.66
CA THR A 186 27.04 0.13 -33.89
C THR A 186 26.59 -0.16 -35.31
N HIS A 187 25.44 -0.79 -35.45
CA HIS A 187 24.82 -1.09 -36.74
C HIS A 187 23.52 -0.29 -36.85
N VAL A 188 23.41 0.58 -37.84
CA VAL A 188 22.14 1.20 -38.19
C VAL A 188 21.38 0.22 -39.07
N VAL A 189 20.22 -0.23 -38.58
CA VAL A 189 19.41 -1.28 -39.21
C VAL A 189 18.03 -0.74 -39.53
N ASP A 190 17.38 -1.33 -40.53
CA ASP A 190 15.96 -1.06 -40.79
C ASP A 190 15.14 -1.45 -39.56
N TYR A 191 14.22 -0.57 -39.16
CA TYR A 191 13.32 -0.77 -38.05
C TYR A 191 11.90 -0.97 -38.61
N PRO A 192 11.46 -2.22 -38.79
CA PRO A 192 10.19 -2.53 -39.45
C PRO A 192 8.95 -1.86 -38.82
N PRO A 193 8.88 -1.61 -37.49
CA PRO A 193 7.79 -0.86 -36.88
C PRO A 193 7.72 0.63 -37.28
N ARG A 194 8.67 1.13 -38.08
CA ARG A 194 8.75 2.51 -38.56
C ARG A 194 8.79 3.52 -37.40
N ASP A 195 7.90 4.49 -37.37
CA ASP A 195 7.82 5.53 -36.35
C ASP A 195 7.20 5.05 -35.02
N ARG A 196 6.76 3.79 -34.93
CA ARG A 196 6.11 3.27 -33.71
C ARG A 196 7.11 3.12 -32.54
N PRO A 197 6.83 3.72 -31.37
CA PRO A 197 7.62 3.52 -30.16
C PRO A 197 7.68 2.05 -29.73
N TRP A 198 8.85 1.61 -29.28
CA TRP A 198 9.07 0.24 -28.80
C TRP A 198 8.91 0.12 -27.28
N GLY A 199 8.08 -0.81 -26.82
CA GLY A 199 7.78 -0.98 -25.39
C GLY A 199 8.87 -1.65 -24.55
N GLY A 200 9.83 -2.35 -25.17
CA GLY A 200 10.99 -2.93 -24.47
C GLY A 200 10.65 -3.91 -23.34
N ASN A 201 9.62 -4.76 -23.50
CA ASN A 201 9.11 -5.62 -22.42
C ASN A 201 10.01 -6.80 -22.06
N GLY A 202 11.14 -6.97 -22.75
CA GLY A 202 12.17 -7.95 -22.42
C GLY A 202 12.84 -8.53 -23.66
N VAL A 203 13.91 -9.27 -23.44
CA VAL A 203 14.60 -10.05 -24.46
C VAL A 203 14.53 -11.53 -24.13
N VAL A 204 14.30 -12.38 -25.13
CA VAL A 204 14.52 -13.83 -25.05
C VAL A 204 15.53 -14.23 -26.11
N VAL A 205 16.46 -15.11 -25.74
CA VAL A 205 17.55 -15.55 -26.62
C VAL A 205 17.41 -17.04 -26.84
N HIS A 206 17.49 -17.46 -28.10
CA HIS A 206 17.51 -18.87 -28.47
C HIS A 206 18.60 -19.10 -29.52
N LYS A 207 19.57 -19.96 -29.19
CA LYS A 207 20.79 -20.18 -29.99
C LYS A 207 21.53 -18.84 -30.18
N THR A 208 21.70 -18.38 -31.41
CA THR A 208 22.34 -17.10 -31.77
C THR A 208 21.35 -15.99 -32.11
N ILE A 209 20.05 -16.27 -32.01
CA ILE A 209 18.98 -15.32 -32.37
C ILE A 209 18.49 -14.62 -31.11
N VAL A 210 18.51 -13.29 -31.17
CA VAL A 210 17.96 -12.40 -30.15
C VAL A 210 16.54 -12.01 -30.54
N TRP A 211 15.60 -12.12 -29.61
CA TRP A 211 14.21 -11.71 -29.78
C TRP A 211 13.88 -10.60 -28.78
N TRP A 212 13.73 -9.38 -29.28
CA TRP A 212 13.20 -8.25 -28.52
C TRP A 212 11.68 -8.32 -28.51
N VAL A 213 11.08 -8.09 -27.35
CA VAL A 213 9.65 -8.28 -27.12
C VAL A 213 8.98 -6.94 -26.84
N ASP A 214 7.97 -6.60 -27.62
CA ASP A 214 6.95 -5.61 -27.29
C ASP A 214 5.61 -6.34 -27.11
N LEU A 215 5.16 -6.44 -25.86
CA LEU A 215 3.93 -7.15 -25.49
C LEU A 215 2.65 -6.42 -25.96
N SER A 216 2.76 -5.21 -26.51
CA SER A 216 1.66 -4.48 -27.15
C SER A 216 1.60 -4.69 -28.65
N TYR A 217 2.72 -5.01 -29.31
CA TYR A 217 2.80 -4.95 -30.77
C TYR A 217 3.34 -6.21 -31.44
N GLY A 218 4.51 -6.70 -31.02
CA GLY A 218 5.18 -7.79 -31.72
C GLY A 218 6.59 -8.08 -31.21
N LEU A 219 7.32 -8.84 -32.02
CA LEU A 219 8.66 -9.29 -31.73
C LEU A 219 9.59 -8.81 -32.84
N LEU A 220 10.78 -8.37 -32.46
CA LEU A 220 11.88 -8.16 -33.40
C LEU A 220 12.91 -9.25 -33.19
N SER A 221 13.36 -9.89 -34.26
CA SER A 221 14.40 -10.91 -34.20
C SER A 221 15.61 -10.54 -35.04
N CYS A 222 16.79 -10.89 -34.55
CA CYS A 222 18.05 -10.73 -35.29
C CYS A 222 19.01 -11.87 -34.94
N ASP A 223 19.61 -12.48 -35.96
CA ASP A 223 20.71 -13.42 -35.78
C ASP A 223 22.03 -12.66 -35.72
N ILE A 224 22.54 -12.53 -34.51
CA ILE A 224 23.75 -11.74 -34.25
C ILE A 224 25.04 -12.46 -34.68
N SER A 225 24.95 -13.73 -35.11
CA SER A 225 26.10 -14.45 -35.67
C SER A 225 26.37 -14.10 -37.14
N THR A 226 25.41 -13.44 -37.81
CA THR A 226 25.51 -13.11 -39.23
C THR A 226 26.20 -11.78 -39.46
N ARG A 227 26.86 -11.61 -40.62
CA ARG A 227 27.53 -10.35 -41.00
C ARG A 227 26.55 -9.22 -41.33
N ARG A 228 25.30 -9.52 -41.68
CA ARG A 228 24.26 -8.54 -42.00
C ARG A 228 23.16 -8.62 -40.95
N GLN A 229 23.15 -7.66 -40.04
CA GLN A 229 22.15 -7.58 -38.99
C GLN A 229 20.87 -6.96 -39.57
N ASN A 230 19.92 -7.80 -39.96
CA ASN A 230 18.60 -7.34 -40.39
C ASN A 230 17.57 -7.69 -39.30
N LEU A 231 16.80 -6.69 -38.85
CA LEU A 231 15.68 -6.93 -37.96
C LEU A 231 14.52 -7.54 -38.74
N ARG A 232 14.00 -8.66 -38.25
CA ARG A 232 12.75 -9.24 -38.74
C ARG A 232 11.65 -8.95 -37.75
N PHE A 233 10.49 -8.54 -38.23
CA PHE A 233 9.32 -8.30 -37.40
C PHE A 233 8.37 -9.49 -37.47
N VAL A 234 7.93 -9.96 -36.31
CA VAL A 234 6.90 -10.98 -36.15
C VAL A 234 5.76 -10.35 -35.36
N PRO A 235 4.54 -10.23 -35.92
CA PRO A 235 3.41 -9.67 -35.19
C PRO A 235 3.01 -10.58 -34.02
N LEU A 236 2.30 -10.03 -33.04
CA LEU A 236 1.64 -10.85 -32.01
C LEU A 236 0.55 -11.75 -32.63
N PRO A 237 0.06 -12.77 -31.89
CA PRO A 237 -1.11 -13.54 -32.34
C PRO A 237 -2.30 -12.63 -32.67
N PRO A 238 -3.27 -13.13 -33.49
CA PRO A 238 -4.46 -12.37 -33.85
C PRO A 238 -5.15 -11.74 -32.63
N ASP A 239 -5.62 -10.51 -32.80
CA ASP A 239 -6.37 -9.73 -31.80
C ASP A 239 -5.61 -9.43 -30.49
N CYS A 240 -4.29 -9.62 -30.47
CA CYS A 240 -3.45 -9.31 -29.32
C CYS A 240 -2.80 -7.92 -29.39
N GLU A 241 -2.84 -7.23 -30.53
CA GLU A 241 -2.27 -5.89 -30.66
C GLU A 241 -2.98 -4.88 -29.74
N LEU A 242 -2.22 -4.02 -29.09
CA LEU A 242 -2.68 -2.95 -28.21
C LEU A 242 -1.93 -1.64 -28.51
N PRO A 243 -2.47 -0.48 -28.10
CA PRO A 243 -1.79 0.80 -28.24
C PRO A 243 -0.41 0.81 -27.57
N PRO A 244 0.58 1.53 -28.14
CA PRO A 244 1.88 1.71 -27.50
C PRO A 244 1.73 2.37 -26.12
N GLY A 245 2.59 2.00 -25.17
CA GLY A 245 2.55 2.53 -23.81
C GLY A 245 1.45 1.94 -22.91
N THR A 246 0.71 0.93 -23.37
CA THR A 246 -0.27 0.23 -22.50
C THR A 246 0.42 -0.27 -21.22
N PRO A 247 -0.05 0.11 -20.02
CA PRO A 247 0.61 -0.25 -18.77
C PRO A 247 0.36 -1.71 -18.38
N ASP A 248 1.21 -2.26 -17.51
CA ASP A 248 1.03 -3.56 -16.86
C ASP A 248 0.91 -4.78 -17.80
N LEU A 249 1.38 -4.68 -19.05
CA LEU A 249 1.35 -5.77 -20.03
C LEU A 249 2.06 -7.03 -19.51
N ASP A 250 3.19 -6.87 -18.84
CA ASP A 250 3.99 -7.96 -18.27
C ASP A 250 3.29 -8.69 -17.11
N LYS A 251 2.21 -8.12 -16.54
CA LYS A 251 1.36 -8.81 -15.56
C LYS A 251 0.38 -9.78 -16.22
N ARG A 252 0.03 -9.56 -17.49
CA ARG A 252 -0.99 -10.35 -18.21
C ARG A 252 -0.42 -11.13 -19.38
N ARG A 253 0.77 -10.79 -19.87
CA ARG A 253 1.36 -11.35 -21.08
C ARG A 253 2.81 -11.72 -20.85
N CYS A 254 3.29 -12.76 -21.51
CA CYS A 254 4.71 -13.10 -21.56
C CYS A 254 5.06 -13.90 -22.81
N VAL A 255 6.35 -13.91 -23.14
CA VAL A 255 6.93 -14.66 -24.25
C VAL A 255 8.05 -15.54 -23.71
N GLY A 256 8.19 -16.75 -24.24
CA GLY A 256 9.24 -17.67 -23.84
C GLY A 256 9.38 -18.84 -24.80
N PHE A 257 10.44 -19.63 -24.64
CA PHE A 257 10.67 -20.82 -25.44
C PHE A 257 10.27 -22.08 -24.69
N ARG A 258 9.73 -23.06 -25.41
CA ARG A 258 9.65 -24.46 -24.98
C ARG A 258 10.46 -25.30 -25.95
N GLY A 259 11.66 -25.71 -25.56
CA GLY A 259 12.63 -26.25 -26.51
C GLY A 259 12.96 -25.22 -27.61
N ASP A 260 12.65 -25.55 -28.86
CA ASP A 260 12.85 -24.67 -30.03
C ASP A 260 11.58 -23.90 -30.41
N ASP A 261 10.44 -24.17 -29.75
CA ASP A 261 9.16 -23.51 -30.04
C ASP A 261 9.06 -22.16 -29.31
N LEU A 262 8.95 -21.07 -30.05
CA LEU A 262 8.64 -19.75 -29.48
C LEU A 262 7.15 -19.66 -29.13
N ARG A 263 6.85 -19.25 -27.90
CA ARG A 263 5.49 -19.23 -27.36
C ARG A 263 5.11 -17.86 -26.81
N TYR A 264 3.84 -17.52 -26.99
CA TYR A 264 3.21 -16.35 -26.41
C TYR A 264 2.06 -16.78 -25.51
N MET A 265 1.97 -16.17 -24.33
CA MET A 265 0.86 -16.33 -23.40
C MET A 265 0.21 -14.98 -23.11
N GLY A 266 -1.13 -14.96 -23.02
CA GLY A 266 -1.88 -13.80 -22.55
C GLY A 266 -3.09 -14.16 -21.70
N ILE A 267 -3.40 -13.33 -20.70
CA ILE A 267 -4.67 -13.32 -19.96
C ILE A 267 -5.53 -12.16 -20.47
N HIS A 268 -6.71 -12.47 -21.00
CA HIS A 268 -7.63 -11.50 -21.60
C HIS A 268 -9.09 -11.92 -21.36
N GLU A 269 -10.03 -11.03 -21.64
CA GLU A 269 -11.46 -11.31 -21.59
C GLU A 269 -11.93 -11.76 -22.99
N ARG A 270 -12.82 -12.75 -23.04
CA ARG A 270 -13.41 -13.19 -24.31
C ARG A 270 -14.45 -12.18 -24.77
N GLU A 271 -14.46 -11.88 -26.07
CA GLU A 271 -15.33 -10.85 -26.64
C GLU A 271 -16.83 -11.10 -26.42
N TYR A 272 -17.29 -12.35 -26.48
CA TYR A 272 -18.72 -12.63 -26.46
C TYR A 272 -19.34 -12.77 -25.05
N ASP A 273 -18.55 -13.06 -24.00
CA ASP A 273 -19.08 -13.26 -22.64
C ASP A 273 -18.30 -12.55 -21.53
N GLY A 274 -17.24 -11.81 -21.88
CA GLY A 274 -16.40 -11.05 -20.94
C GLY A 274 -15.66 -11.94 -19.93
N LYS A 275 -15.61 -13.26 -20.10
CA LYS A 275 -14.97 -14.13 -19.12
C LYS A 275 -13.45 -14.15 -19.31
N PRO A 276 -12.67 -14.11 -18.21
CA PRO A 276 -11.22 -14.16 -18.30
C PRO A 276 -10.74 -15.55 -18.73
N VAL A 277 -9.85 -15.57 -19.72
CA VAL A 277 -9.21 -16.75 -20.30
C VAL A 277 -7.70 -16.58 -20.32
N VAL A 278 -6.99 -17.71 -20.31
CA VAL A 278 -5.56 -17.77 -20.60
C VAL A 278 -5.39 -18.35 -21.99
N SER A 279 -4.82 -17.61 -22.94
CA SER A 279 -4.41 -18.16 -24.24
C SER A 279 -2.92 -18.50 -24.25
N MET A 280 -2.59 -19.62 -24.89
CA MET A 280 -1.23 -20.04 -25.19
C MET A 280 -1.11 -20.28 -26.69
N TRP A 281 -0.10 -19.68 -27.31
CA TRP A 281 0.16 -19.75 -28.74
C TRP A 281 1.59 -20.23 -28.99
N THR A 282 1.79 -20.99 -30.06
CA THR A 282 3.11 -21.35 -30.59
C THR A 282 3.29 -20.73 -31.97
N LEU A 283 4.42 -20.07 -32.20
CA LEU A 283 4.79 -19.56 -33.52
C LEU A 283 5.18 -20.74 -34.40
N VAL A 284 4.44 -20.97 -35.49
CA VAL A 284 4.66 -22.11 -36.41
C VAL A 284 5.42 -21.70 -37.66
N ASP A 285 5.29 -20.45 -38.08
CA ASP A 285 6.01 -19.88 -39.21
C ASP A 285 6.50 -18.49 -38.83
N GLN A 286 7.84 -18.33 -38.78
CA GLN A 286 8.47 -17.06 -38.43
C GLN A 286 8.39 -16.04 -39.56
N ASP A 287 8.46 -16.50 -40.82
CA ASP A 287 8.49 -15.63 -42.00
C ASP A 287 7.08 -15.12 -42.32
N ALA A 288 6.06 -15.97 -42.15
CA ALA A 288 4.66 -15.57 -42.29
C ALA A 288 4.05 -14.97 -41.01
N GLY A 289 4.78 -14.97 -39.89
CA GLY A 289 4.26 -14.52 -38.59
C GLY A 289 3.04 -15.31 -38.09
N THR A 290 2.94 -16.58 -38.46
CA THR A 290 1.76 -17.40 -38.22
C THR A 290 1.81 -18.07 -36.85
N TRP A 291 0.81 -17.80 -36.02
CA TRP A 291 0.64 -18.36 -34.69
C TRP A 291 -0.43 -19.45 -34.67
N ARG A 292 -0.14 -20.58 -34.02
CA ARG A 292 -1.13 -21.62 -33.71
C ARG A 292 -1.59 -21.48 -32.26
N LEU A 293 -2.90 -21.39 -32.04
CA LEU A 293 -3.49 -21.45 -30.71
C LEU A 293 -3.36 -22.88 -30.16
N ASP A 294 -2.61 -23.05 -29.07
CA ASP A 294 -2.43 -24.37 -28.44
C ASP A 294 -3.56 -24.68 -27.43
N CYS A 295 -3.99 -23.70 -26.63
CA CYS A 295 -5.12 -23.83 -25.71
C CYS A 295 -5.65 -22.48 -25.21
N GLN A 296 -6.92 -22.46 -24.79
CA GLN A 296 -7.58 -21.27 -24.21
C GLN A 296 -8.53 -21.64 -23.04
N PRO A 297 -8.04 -22.13 -21.88
CA PRO A 297 -8.88 -22.40 -20.72
C PRO A 297 -9.47 -21.13 -20.08
N LEU A 298 -10.66 -21.26 -19.49
CA LEU A 298 -11.20 -20.24 -18.59
C LEU A 298 -10.37 -20.21 -17.30
N VAL A 299 -10.09 -19.01 -16.78
CA VAL A 299 -9.42 -18.86 -15.46
C VAL A 299 -10.26 -19.52 -14.36
N LYS A 300 -11.59 -19.50 -14.51
CA LYS A 300 -12.52 -20.20 -13.62
C LYS A 300 -12.27 -21.71 -13.53
N ASP A 301 -11.85 -22.34 -14.62
CA ASP A 301 -11.61 -23.79 -14.63
C ASP A 301 -10.37 -24.14 -13.80
N ILE A 302 -9.36 -23.26 -13.83
CA ILE A 302 -8.17 -23.37 -12.98
C ILE A 302 -8.57 -23.22 -11.50
N TRP A 303 -9.45 -22.28 -11.15
CA TRP A 303 -9.94 -22.10 -9.77
C TRP A 303 -10.76 -23.28 -9.23
N ASN A 304 -11.35 -24.07 -10.13
CA ASN A 304 -12.17 -25.23 -9.78
C ASN A 304 -11.33 -26.49 -9.56
N ASP A 305 -10.07 -26.51 -9.98
CA ASP A 305 -9.15 -27.60 -9.75
C ASP A 305 -8.89 -27.80 -8.25
N GLU A 306 -8.84 -29.06 -7.81
CA GLU A 306 -8.58 -29.40 -6.41
C GLU A 306 -7.19 -28.96 -5.97
N GLY A 307 -6.20 -28.99 -6.86
CA GLY A 307 -4.86 -28.47 -6.60
C GLY A 307 -4.86 -26.96 -6.36
N TYR A 308 -5.69 -26.19 -7.08
CA TYR A 308 -5.88 -24.78 -6.81
C TYR A 308 -6.60 -24.54 -5.48
N LYS A 309 -7.69 -25.28 -5.20
CA LYS A 309 -8.42 -25.16 -3.92
C LYS A 309 -7.54 -25.46 -2.72
N ALA A 310 -6.65 -26.44 -2.83
CA ALA A 310 -5.66 -26.78 -1.80
C ALA A 310 -4.72 -25.61 -1.45
N THR A 311 -4.50 -24.68 -2.38
CA THR A 311 -3.70 -23.48 -2.10
C THR A 311 -4.39 -22.53 -1.12
N LYS A 312 -5.72 -22.53 -1.01
CA LYS A 312 -6.50 -21.50 -0.27
C LYS A 312 -6.25 -20.06 -0.77
N LEU A 313 -5.79 -19.89 -2.01
CA LEU A 313 -5.66 -18.59 -2.66
C LEU A 313 -7.03 -18.04 -3.09
N PRO A 314 -7.19 -16.70 -3.19
CA PRO A 314 -8.45 -16.11 -3.63
C PRO A 314 -8.73 -16.41 -5.10
N ARG A 315 -10.00 -16.39 -5.49
CA ARG A 315 -10.43 -16.51 -6.89
C ARG A 315 -10.32 -15.17 -7.62
N GLU A 316 -9.09 -14.73 -7.83
CA GLU A 316 -8.72 -13.49 -8.52
C GLU A 316 -7.92 -13.83 -9.79
N ILE A 317 -7.86 -12.91 -10.75
CA ILE A 317 -7.03 -13.06 -11.95
C ILE A 317 -5.56 -13.04 -11.50
N PRO A 318 -4.79 -14.11 -11.74
CA PRO A 318 -3.40 -14.16 -11.32
C PRO A 318 -2.49 -13.37 -12.27
N THR A 319 -1.29 -13.06 -11.83
CA THR A 319 -0.27 -12.40 -12.65
C THR A 319 0.60 -13.43 -13.35
N VAL A 320 0.91 -13.22 -14.63
CA VAL A 320 1.78 -14.10 -15.42
C VAL A 320 3.22 -14.04 -14.93
N ALA A 321 3.86 -15.20 -14.78
CA ALA A 321 5.27 -15.32 -14.44
C ALA A 321 6.11 -15.76 -15.66
N PHE A 322 5.97 -17.00 -16.13
CA PHE A 322 6.72 -17.49 -17.29
C PHE A 322 6.08 -18.77 -17.87
N ILE A 323 6.50 -19.11 -19.08
CA ILE A 323 6.18 -20.37 -19.76
C ILE A 323 7.25 -21.40 -19.40
N HIS A 324 6.84 -22.61 -19.01
CA HIS A 324 7.82 -23.62 -18.59
C HIS A 324 8.67 -24.09 -19.80
N PRO A 325 10.00 -24.14 -19.69
CA PRO A 325 10.88 -24.27 -20.85
C PRO A 325 11.01 -25.70 -21.42
N GLU A 326 10.65 -26.73 -20.65
CA GLU A 326 10.93 -28.13 -21.00
C GLU A 326 9.72 -29.07 -20.90
N LEU A 327 8.94 -28.98 -19.81
CA LEU A 327 7.80 -29.87 -19.56
C LEU A 327 6.87 -29.97 -20.79
N PRO A 328 6.53 -31.21 -21.20
CA PRO A 328 5.62 -31.44 -22.30
C PRO A 328 4.21 -30.94 -21.95
N GLY A 329 3.58 -30.23 -22.89
CA GLY A 329 2.26 -29.62 -22.73
C GLY A 329 2.28 -28.10 -22.58
N ASN A 330 1.10 -27.52 -22.32
CA ASN A 330 0.91 -26.07 -22.17
C ASN A 330 1.06 -25.67 -20.70
N VAL A 331 2.28 -25.80 -20.15
CA VAL A 331 2.56 -25.52 -18.74
C VAL A 331 3.05 -24.10 -18.55
N ALA A 332 2.43 -23.37 -17.63
CA ALA A 332 2.79 -22.00 -17.31
C ALA A 332 2.66 -21.72 -15.82
N TYR A 333 3.39 -20.70 -15.38
CA TYR A 333 3.48 -20.31 -13.99
C TYR A 333 2.89 -18.93 -13.76
N PHE A 334 2.25 -18.77 -12.61
CA PHE A 334 1.54 -17.56 -12.23
C PHE A 334 1.83 -17.15 -10.78
N PHE A 335 1.90 -15.85 -10.57
CA PHE A 335 1.92 -15.23 -9.26
C PHE A 335 0.50 -14.97 -8.76
N MET A 336 0.27 -15.29 -7.49
CA MET A 336 -0.89 -14.85 -6.75
C MET A 336 -0.47 -14.56 -5.31
N ARG A 337 -0.54 -13.29 -4.90
CA ARG A 337 -0.01 -12.81 -3.62
C ARG A 337 1.47 -13.21 -3.47
N SER A 338 1.81 -14.02 -2.48
CA SER A 338 3.19 -14.46 -2.20
C SER A 338 3.50 -15.86 -2.72
N ARG A 339 2.68 -16.40 -3.63
CA ARG A 339 2.80 -17.77 -4.13
C ARG A 339 2.98 -17.79 -5.63
N LEU A 340 3.83 -18.71 -6.05
CA LEU A 340 4.01 -19.09 -7.44
C LEU A 340 3.43 -20.49 -7.62
N PHE A 341 2.57 -20.67 -8.61
CA PHE A 341 1.97 -21.97 -8.92
C PHE A 341 2.03 -22.27 -10.41
N GLY A 342 2.32 -23.53 -10.74
CA GLY A 342 2.39 -24.04 -12.10
C GLY A 342 1.09 -24.72 -12.48
N VAL A 343 0.58 -24.43 -13.68
CA VAL A 343 -0.67 -24.98 -14.20
C VAL A 343 -0.41 -25.62 -15.56
N ASN A 344 -0.92 -26.83 -15.75
CA ASN A 344 -1.06 -27.39 -17.09
C ASN A 344 -2.37 -26.86 -17.69
N LEU A 345 -2.28 -25.92 -18.62
CA LEU A 345 -3.42 -25.20 -19.19
C LEU A 345 -4.35 -26.09 -20.02
N TYR A 346 -3.84 -27.18 -20.58
CA TYR A 346 -4.64 -28.13 -21.35
C TYR A 346 -5.56 -28.94 -20.41
N THR A 347 -4.98 -29.52 -19.36
CA THR A 347 -5.72 -30.31 -18.36
C THR A 347 -6.42 -29.46 -17.29
N ARG A 348 -6.07 -28.17 -17.20
CA ARG A 348 -6.46 -27.20 -16.16
C ARG A 348 -6.04 -27.58 -14.73
N LYS A 349 -5.09 -28.51 -14.59
CA LYS A 349 -4.61 -28.99 -13.28
C LYS A 349 -3.45 -28.15 -12.76
N VAL A 350 -3.51 -27.78 -11.47
CA VAL A 350 -2.37 -27.20 -10.76
C VAL A 350 -1.37 -28.31 -10.48
N LEU A 351 -0.16 -28.16 -11.00
CA LEU A 351 0.90 -29.18 -10.92
C LEU A 351 1.69 -29.07 -9.62
N GLU A 352 1.96 -27.84 -9.19
CA GLU A 352 2.75 -27.52 -8.00
C GLU A 352 2.54 -26.05 -7.61
N TRP A 353 2.84 -25.73 -6.35
CA TRP A 353 2.88 -24.36 -5.86
C TRP A 353 3.89 -24.23 -4.72
N GLN A 354 4.45 -23.03 -4.56
CA GLN A 354 5.43 -22.73 -3.53
C GLN A 354 5.33 -21.26 -3.11
N PHE A 355 5.74 -20.97 -1.86
CA PHE A 355 6.00 -19.60 -1.45
C PHE A 355 7.17 -19.01 -2.25
N PHE A 356 6.94 -17.90 -2.92
CA PHE A 356 7.95 -17.23 -3.73
C PHE A 356 8.45 -15.99 -3.00
N ALA A 357 9.58 -16.14 -2.32
CA ALA A 357 10.21 -15.01 -1.65
C ALA A 357 10.86 -14.11 -2.72
N MET A 358 10.30 -12.92 -2.94
CA MET A 358 10.91 -11.81 -3.67
C MET A 358 10.39 -10.51 -3.04
N LEU A 359 11.16 -9.96 -2.10
CA LEU A 359 10.76 -8.79 -1.32
C LEU A 359 10.88 -7.49 -2.13
N ASN A 360 11.85 -7.46 -3.06
CA ASN A 360 12.11 -6.34 -3.95
C ASN A 360 12.14 -6.86 -5.41
N PRO A 361 11.29 -6.32 -6.31
CA PRO A 361 10.27 -5.32 -6.00
C PRO A 361 9.11 -5.92 -5.17
N PRO A 362 8.31 -5.09 -4.48
CA PRO A 362 7.14 -5.56 -3.73
C PRO A 362 6.18 -6.39 -4.57
N MET A 363 5.38 -7.25 -3.92
CA MET A 363 4.47 -8.22 -4.58
C MET A 363 3.58 -7.60 -5.67
N ARG A 364 3.16 -6.33 -5.52
CA ARG A 364 2.32 -5.63 -6.51
C ARG A 364 2.99 -5.41 -7.88
N TYR A 365 4.32 -5.54 -7.94
CA TYR A 365 5.12 -5.42 -9.16
C TYR A 365 5.56 -6.78 -9.70
N HIS A 366 5.27 -7.89 -9.01
CA HIS A 366 5.66 -9.21 -9.50
C HIS A 366 4.98 -9.45 -10.85
N SER A 367 5.78 -9.84 -11.84
CA SER A 367 5.36 -10.00 -13.22
C SER A 367 6.38 -10.85 -13.98
N SER A 368 6.10 -11.13 -15.25
CA SER A 368 7.01 -11.88 -16.12
C SER A 368 8.34 -11.18 -16.37
N ARG A 369 8.44 -9.87 -16.12
CA ARG A 369 9.68 -9.10 -16.22
C ARG A 369 10.72 -9.50 -15.15
N PHE A 370 10.27 -9.92 -13.97
CA PHE A 370 11.15 -10.08 -12.79
C PHE A 370 11.62 -11.52 -12.54
N VAL A 371 11.20 -12.48 -13.36
CA VAL A 371 11.60 -13.87 -13.23
C VAL A 371 11.89 -14.50 -14.58
N ARG A 372 12.89 -15.38 -14.62
CA ARG A 372 13.26 -16.13 -15.82
C ARG A 372 13.62 -17.56 -15.46
N ALA A 373 13.22 -18.50 -16.30
CA ALA A 373 13.76 -19.85 -16.24
C ALA A 373 15.18 -19.84 -16.81
N TRP A 374 16.15 -20.36 -16.05
CA TRP A 374 17.55 -20.38 -16.42
C TRP A 374 18.12 -21.79 -16.25
N ALA A 375 18.82 -22.31 -17.25
CA ALA A 375 19.47 -23.60 -17.17
C ALA A 375 20.82 -23.43 -16.47
N CYS A 376 20.88 -23.82 -15.20
CA CYS A 376 22.09 -23.70 -14.41
C CYS A 376 23.20 -24.59 -15.02
N PRO A 377 24.44 -24.10 -15.17
CA PRO A 377 25.55 -24.91 -15.66
C PRO A 377 25.83 -26.09 -14.70
N ASN A 378 26.20 -27.25 -15.25
CA ASN A 378 26.59 -28.41 -14.45
C ASN A 378 27.94 -28.14 -13.78
N SER A 379 27.95 -27.86 -12.47
CA SER A 379 29.16 -27.87 -11.67
C SER A 379 29.07 -29.00 -10.64
N GLY A 380 29.95 -29.98 -10.75
CA GLY A 380 30.17 -31.05 -9.76
C GLY A 380 30.82 -30.57 -8.46
N SER A 381 30.69 -29.29 -8.12
CA SER A 381 31.14 -28.71 -6.87
C SER A 381 29.91 -28.53 -5.96
N THR A 382 30.01 -29.09 -4.75
CA THR A 382 29.13 -28.81 -3.62
C THR A 382 28.84 -27.31 -3.53
N PHE A 383 27.64 -26.92 -3.93
CA PHE A 383 27.10 -25.59 -3.66
C PHE A 383 27.18 -25.37 -2.15
N TYR A 384 27.81 -24.27 -1.73
CA TYR A 384 27.81 -23.86 -0.34
C TYR A 384 26.36 -23.75 0.14
N MET A 385 25.89 -24.74 0.90
CA MET A 385 24.72 -24.61 1.76
C MET A 385 25.24 -24.21 3.13
N PRO A 386 25.28 -22.91 3.49
CA PRO A 386 25.43 -22.58 4.90
C PRO A 386 24.23 -23.18 5.64
N HIS A 387 24.51 -23.84 6.77
CA HIS A 387 23.51 -24.44 7.65
C HIS A 387 22.32 -23.48 7.85
N MET A 388 21.11 -23.97 7.60
CA MET A 388 19.89 -23.27 7.97
C MET A 388 19.73 -23.26 9.49
N GLU A 389 20.28 -22.25 10.16
CA GLU A 389 19.76 -21.76 11.44
C GLU A 389 19.70 -20.22 11.40
N HIS A 390 18.47 -19.70 11.40
CA HIS A 390 18.09 -18.32 11.72
C HIS A 390 18.81 -17.13 11.05
N ASP A 391 18.63 -16.94 9.75
CA ASP A 391 18.83 -15.63 9.09
C ASP A 391 17.55 -14.76 9.11
N VAL A 392 17.14 -14.36 10.32
CA VAL A 392 16.27 -13.20 10.56
C VAL A 392 17.07 -12.02 11.15
N ASN A 393 18.38 -12.19 11.38
CA ASN A 393 19.21 -11.25 12.12
C ASN A 393 20.49 -10.84 11.37
N LEU A 394 20.36 -10.16 10.24
CA LEU A 394 21.51 -9.51 9.58
C LEU A 394 21.20 -8.06 9.20
N GLU A 395 20.69 -7.31 10.17
CA GLU A 395 20.74 -5.83 10.21
C GLU A 395 20.97 -5.28 11.64
N ARG A 396 21.50 -6.09 12.57
CA ARG A 396 21.90 -5.66 13.92
C ARG A 396 23.36 -6.01 14.18
N HIS A 397 24.30 -5.15 13.76
CA HIS A 397 25.59 -5.05 14.42
C HIS A 397 26.05 -3.60 14.41
N GLY A 398 25.82 -2.95 15.54
CA GLY A 398 26.55 -1.81 16.04
C GLY A 398 26.46 -1.92 17.56
N LEU A 399 27.61 -1.90 18.23
CA LEU A 399 27.85 -1.91 19.68
C LEU A 399 28.05 -3.29 20.33
N VAL A 400 29.31 -3.50 20.72
CA VAL A 400 29.80 -4.49 21.70
C VAL A 400 29.56 -3.92 23.10
N PRO A 401 29.22 -4.75 24.11
CA PRO A 401 30.02 -4.69 25.34
C PRO A 401 30.33 -6.04 26.00
N LEU A 402 31.31 -5.95 26.91
CA LEU A 402 31.99 -6.96 27.69
C LEU A 402 31.13 -7.62 28.79
N GLY A 403 31.43 -8.90 29.08
CA GLY A 403 31.73 -9.39 30.44
C GLY A 403 30.61 -9.69 31.47
N ALA A 404 30.67 -10.94 31.99
CA ALA A 404 30.39 -11.39 33.37
C ALA A 404 29.00 -11.98 33.78
N SER A 405 28.98 -13.32 33.80
CA SER A 405 28.65 -14.26 34.91
C SER A 405 27.32 -14.27 35.72
N SER A 406 26.76 -15.50 35.81
CA SER A 406 25.99 -16.16 36.90
C SER A 406 24.54 -15.69 37.14
N GLY A 407 23.54 -16.52 37.47
CA GLY A 407 23.48 -17.93 37.89
C GLY A 407 22.04 -18.49 37.83
N ARG A 408 21.89 -19.70 38.36
CA ARG A 408 20.74 -20.64 38.30
C ARG A 408 19.50 -20.15 39.06
N ASP A 409 18.29 -20.59 38.68
CA ASP A 409 17.59 -21.67 39.41
C ASP A 409 16.22 -22.05 38.82
N SER A 410 15.91 -23.33 39.04
CA SER A 410 14.76 -24.13 38.64
C SER A 410 13.58 -24.04 39.62
N HIS A 411 12.33 -24.29 39.18
CA HIS A 411 11.36 -25.11 39.94
C HIS A 411 10.20 -25.66 39.07
N ARG A 412 9.93 -26.97 39.25
CA ARG A 412 8.74 -27.74 38.82
C ARG A 412 7.61 -27.62 39.85
N TYR A 413 6.35 -27.83 39.44
CA TYR A 413 5.38 -28.68 40.18
C TYR A 413 4.19 -29.14 39.29
N ASP A 414 3.71 -30.36 39.59
CA ASP A 414 2.74 -31.23 38.88
C ASP A 414 1.24 -31.02 39.25
N GLY A 415 0.34 -31.45 38.35
CA GLY A 415 -0.75 -32.40 38.66
C GLY A 415 -2.23 -31.93 38.78
N GLY A 416 -3.14 -32.55 37.99
CA GLY A 416 -4.57 -32.74 38.37
C GLY A 416 -5.64 -32.71 37.24
N SER A 417 -6.37 -33.81 37.03
CA SER A 417 -7.43 -34.02 36.00
C SER A 417 -8.77 -34.42 36.64
N ILE A 418 -9.92 -33.91 36.14
CA ILE A 418 -11.29 -34.45 36.37
C ILE A 418 -12.18 -34.27 35.11
N ARG A 419 -12.84 -35.36 34.65
CA ARG A 419 -13.87 -35.43 33.57
C ARG A 419 -15.31 -35.33 34.10
N ARG A 420 -16.26 -34.76 33.34
CA ARG A 420 -17.74 -34.98 33.46
C ARG A 420 -18.48 -34.97 32.10
N ASN A 421 -19.51 -35.82 31.99
CA ASN A 421 -20.38 -36.18 30.84
C ASN A 421 -21.56 -35.20 30.56
N TRP A 422 -22.06 -35.13 29.30
CA TRP A 422 -23.37 -34.56 28.91
C TRP A 422 -24.10 -35.41 27.83
N GLY A 423 -25.44 -35.47 27.89
CA GLY A 423 -26.35 -36.37 27.15
C GLY A 423 -26.96 -35.86 25.82
N ARG A 424 -27.60 -36.78 25.08
CA ARG A 424 -28.10 -36.66 23.68
C ARG A 424 -29.45 -35.92 23.51
N ILE A 425 -29.60 -35.15 22.43
CA ILE A 425 -30.86 -34.55 21.91
C ILE A 425 -31.50 -35.47 20.84
N ARG A 426 -32.83 -35.67 20.83
CA ARG A 426 -33.61 -36.39 19.79
C ARG A 426 -34.63 -35.44 19.12
N LEU A 427 -34.70 -35.46 17.78
CA LEU A 427 -35.73 -34.80 16.97
C LEU A 427 -36.90 -35.76 16.70
N LEU A 428 -38.16 -35.34 16.91
CA LEU A 428 -39.36 -36.08 16.55
C LEU A 428 -40.22 -35.26 15.56
N PRO A 429 -40.72 -35.85 14.45
CA PRO A 429 -41.64 -35.17 13.54
C PRO A 429 -43.11 -35.32 14.00
N LEU A 430 -43.84 -34.20 14.12
CA LEU A 430 -45.28 -34.17 14.37
C LEU A 430 -46.05 -34.08 13.03
N ARG A 431 -46.94 -35.06 12.77
CA ARG A 431 -47.93 -35.01 11.69
C ARG A 431 -49.09 -34.08 12.09
N ALA A 432 -49.45 -33.13 11.23
CA ALA A 432 -50.67 -32.34 11.37
C ALA A 432 -51.87 -33.10 10.78
N ALA A 433 -53.01 -33.11 11.50
CA ALA A 433 -54.26 -33.73 11.10
C ALA A 433 -55.25 -32.67 10.55
N GLY A 434 -55.88 -32.96 9.39
CA GLY A 434 -57.13 -32.36 8.84
C GLY A 434 -57.11 -30.86 8.51
N HIS A 435 -57.64 -30.31 7.40
CA HIS A 435 -58.58 -30.75 6.38
C HIS A 435 -58.31 -29.99 5.06
N ARG A 436 -58.70 -30.59 3.93
CA ARG A 436 -58.57 -30.08 2.55
C ARG A 436 -59.59 -28.98 2.21
N ARG A 437 -59.19 -27.99 1.39
CA ARG A 437 -59.74 -27.73 0.03
C ARG A 437 -59.05 -26.56 -0.70
N GLY A 438 -58.63 -26.85 -1.94
CA GLY A 438 -58.67 -25.94 -3.10
C GLY A 438 -57.85 -24.65 -3.07
N GLY A 439 -56.68 -24.66 -3.69
CA GLY A 439 -55.94 -23.45 -4.06
C GLY A 439 -54.44 -23.71 -4.16
N ARG A 440 -53.87 -23.64 -5.37
CA ARG A 440 -52.41 -23.68 -5.56
C ARG A 440 -51.83 -22.34 -5.09
N HIS A 441 -51.48 -22.23 -3.81
CA HIS A 441 -50.43 -21.38 -3.28
C HIS A 441 -50.09 -21.86 -1.85
N ARG A 442 -48.79 -22.02 -1.57
CA ARG A 442 -48.05 -22.11 -0.27
C ARG A 442 -48.84 -22.50 0.98
N GLN A 443 -48.39 -23.40 1.85
CA GLN A 443 -47.17 -23.27 2.68
C GLN A 443 -47.17 -24.45 3.69
N ALA A 444 -46.07 -24.69 4.42
CA ALA A 444 -46.03 -24.69 5.90
C ALA A 444 -44.80 -25.44 6.46
N PRO A 445 -44.46 -25.26 7.74
CA PRO A 445 -43.69 -24.15 8.26
C PRO A 445 -42.34 -24.67 8.80
N ARG A 446 -41.26 -23.89 8.72
CA ARG A 446 -40.04 -24.23 9.47
C ARG A 446 -40.27 -23.83 10.92
N CYS A 447 -41.03 -24.65 11.63
CA CYS A 447 -41.32 -24.45 13.04
C CYS A 447 -40.34 -25.21 13.92
N ILE A 448 -39.87 -24.56 14.97
CA ILE A 448 -38.94 -25.16 15.93
C ILE A 448 -39.50 -24.92 17.31
N LYS A 449 -39.71 -26.02 18.03
CA LYS A 449 -40.16 -26.01 19.40
C LYS A 449 -38.92 -26.21 20.27
N ALA A 450 -38.62 -25.25 21.13
CA ALA A 450 -37.60 -25.42 22.14
C ALA A 450 -38.21 -25.15 23.52
N SER A 451 -37.77 -25.96 24.49
CA SER A 451 -38.11 -25.82 25.90
C SER A 451 -36.87 -25.26 26.59
N ALA A 452 -36.91 -23.99 26.96
CA ALA A 452 -35.92 -23.37 27.83
C ALA A 452 -36.66 -22.84 29.06
N GLY A 453 -36.33 -23.35 30.25
CA GLY A 453 -36.92 -22.92 31.54
C GLY A 453 -38.45 -22.99 31.61
N ASN A 454 -39.03 -24.15 31.92
CA ASN A 454 -40.46 -24.39 32.22
C ASN A 454 -41.55 -23.79 31.29
N LYS A 455 -41.20 -23.16 30.16
CA LYS A 455 -42.14 -22.63 29.16
C LYS A 455 -41.81 -23.22 27.78
N MET A 456 -42.84 -23.58 27.03
CA MET A 456 -42.70 -24.09 25.66
C MET A 456 -42.88 -22.93 24.69
N ARG A 457 -41.89 -22.69 23.83
CA ARG A 457 -41.97 -21.68 22.76
C ARG A 457 -41.84 -22.34 21.38
N TYR A 458 -42.55 -21.81 20.38
CA TYR A 458 -42.35 -22.19 18.98
C TYR A 458 -42.15 -20.95 18.09
N VAL A 459 -41.19 -21.05 17.17
CA VAL A 459 -40.93 -20.02 16.15
C VAL A 459 -41.52 -20.49 14.83
N GLN A 460 -42.15 -19.60 14.07
CA GLN A 460 -42.70 -19.86 12.75
C GLN A 460 -42.30 -18.77 11.78
N ILE A 461 -41.71 -19.16 10.65
CA ILE A 461 -41.43 -18.25 9.53
C ILE A 461 -42.50 -18.47 8.47
N HIS A 462 -43.19 -17.40 8.08
CA HIS A 462 -44.27 -17.43 7.09
C HIS A 462 -44.24 -16.16 6.20
N GLY A 463 -45.16 -16.06 5.24
CA GLY A 463 -45.15 -15.00 4.21
C GLY A 463 -44.46 -15.33 2.85
N PRO A 464 -44.63 -14.47 1.83
CA PRO A 464 -43.96 -14.56 0.53
C PRO A 464 -42.44 -14.26 0.66
N PRO A 465 -41.57 -14.65 -0.30
CA PRO A 465 -40.10 -14.56 -0.15
C PRO A 465 -39.58 -13.14 0.08
N ASP A 466 -40.34 -12.16 -0.38
CA ASP A 466 -39.96 -10.75 -0.36
C ASP A 466 -40.47 -10.02 0.90
N GLU A 467 -41.37 -10.64 1.67
CA GLU A 467 -41.97 -10.13 2.91
C GLU A 467 -42.12 -11.27 3.93
N GLN A 468 -41.04 -12.05 4.15
CA GLN A 468 -41.09 -13.11 5.16
C GLN A 468 -41.13 -12.49 6.55
N VAL A 469 -41.94 -13.07 7.43
CA VAL A 469 -42.11 -12.63 8.82
C VAL A 469 -41.77 -13.79 9.75
N VAL A 470 -41.00 -13.49 10.81
CA VAL A 470 -40.69 -14.45 11.88
C VAL A 470 -41.60 -14.14 13.06
N THR A 471 -42.38 -15.13 13.48
CA THR A 471 -43.29 -15.01 14.61
C THR A 471 -42.92 -16.01 15.70
N ILE A 472 -42.78 -15.54 16.94
CA ILE A 472 -42.50 -16.36 18.12
C ILE A 472 -43.78 -16.48 18.95
N TRP A 473 -44.10 -17.70 19.37
CA TRP A 473 -45.28 -18.03 20.15
C TRP A 473 -44.89 -18.78 21.42
N THR A 474 -45.57 -18.48 22.52
CA THR A 474 -45.33 -19.10 23.83
C THR A 474 -46.60 -19.78 24.32
N LEU A 475 -46.47 -21.00 24.84
CA LEU A 475 -47.58 -21.78 25.36
C LEU A 475 -47.92 -21.30 26.77
N ASP A 476 -49.05 -20.60 26.88
CA ASP A 476 -49.51 -19.96 28.11
C ASP A 476 -50.28 -20.95 29.01
N ASP A 477 -51.06 -21.85 28.40
CA ASP A 477 -51.79 -22.94 29.09
C ASP A 477 -51.46 -24.31 28.48
N ARG A 478 -50.83 -25.18 29.27
CA ARG A 478 -50.42 -26.53 28.88
C ARG A 478 -51.57 -27.54 28.80
N VAL A 479 -52.70 -27.30 29.47
CA VAL A 479 -53.83 -28.24 29.53
C VAL A 479 -54.73 -28.08 28.30
N HIS A 480 -54.99 -26.85 27.87
CA HIS A 480 -55.83 -26.53 26.70
C HIS A 480 -55.02 -26.18 25.44
N ALA A 481 -53.69 -26.33 25.49
CA ALA A 481 -52.76 -26.05 24.39
C ALA A 481 -52.90 -24.62 23.80
N ARG A 482 -53.12 -23.61 24.65
CA ARG A 482 -53.34 -22.22 24.21
C ARG A 482 -52.03 -21.48 24.04
N TRP A 483 -51.74 -21.05 22.81
CA TRP A 483 -50.52 -20.33 22.44
C TRP A 483 -50.79 -18.82 22.34
N ARG A 484 -49.95 -18.00 22.97
CA ARG A 484 -49.93 -16.54 22.79
C ARG A 484 -48.78 -16.14 21.86
N ARG A 485 -49.02 -15.16 21.01
CA ARG A 485 -47.97 -14.55 20.18
C ARG A 485 -47.15 -13.61 21.06
N GLU A 486 -45.83 -13.76 21.05
CA GLU A 486 -44.93 -12.97 21.90
C GLU A 486 -44.24 -11.87 21.08
N TYR A 487 -43.70 -12.21 19.89
CA TYR A 487 -43.04 -11.27 19.00
C TYR A 487 -43.32 -11.60 17.52
N GLU A 488 -43.34 -10.58 16.67
CA GLU A 488 -43.49 -10.70 15.22
C GLU A 488 -42.63 -9.63 14.53
N VAL A 489 -41.67 -10.05 13.72
CA VAL A 489 -40.70 -9.15 13.07
C VAL A 489 -40.53 -9.47 11.59
N PRO A 490 -40.48 -8.45 10.70
CA PRO A 490 -40.12 -8.64 9.30
C PRO A 490 -38.69 -9.16 9.16
N PHE A 491 -38.48 -10.23 8.38
CA PHE A 491 -37.16 -10.87 8.22
C PHE A 491 -36.11 -9.92 7.60
N VAL A 492 -36.55 -8.89 6.87
CA VAL A 492 -35.69 -7.85 6.27
C VAL A 492 -35.09 -6.91 7.32
N GLU A 493 -35.80 -6.61 8.41
CA GLU A 493 -35.30 -5.71 9.46
C GLU A 493 -34.25 -6.38 10.36
N THR A 494 -34.31 -7.71 10.52
CA THR A 494 -33.26 -8.47 11.21
C THR A 494 -31.94 -8.59 10.40
N TRP A 495 -31.90 -8.10 9.16
CA TRP A 495 -30.80 -8.32 8.23
C TRP A 495 -30.47 -7.06 7.42
N ASP A 496 -29.92 -6.03 8.07
CA ASP A 496 -29.42 -4.86 7.35
C ASP A 496 -27.91 -4.96 7.07
N GLY A 497 -27.57 -5.07 5.78
CA GLY A 497 -26.18 -5.14 5.34
C GLY A 497 -25.93 -6.12 4.20
N LYS A 498 -26.07 -5.61 2.98
CA LYS A 498 -25.64 -6.15 1.66
C LYS A 498 -26.70 -6.96 0.88
N ARG A 499 -26.98 -6.46 -0.34
CA ARG A 499 -27.72 -7.14 -1.41
C ARG A 499 -27.04 -8.47 -1.78
N TYR A 500 -27.70 -9.60 -1.48
CA TYR A 500 -27.36 -10.94 -2.00
C TYR A 500 -28.44 -11.44 -2.98
N LYS A 501 -28.07 -12.33 -3.92
CA LYS A 501 -28.95 -12.83 -4.98
C LYS A 501 -30.10 -13.70 -4.45
N ARG A 502 -31.31 -13.44 -4.98
CA ARG A 502 -32.63 -14.00 -4.62
C ARG A 502 -32.73 -15.55 -4.60
N SER A 503 -31.82 -16.27 -5.25
CA SER A 503 -31.88 -17.74 -5.38
C SER A 503 -31.32 -18.54 -4.18
N GLU A 504 -30.66 -17.90 -3.22
CA GLU A 504 -30.09 -18.57 -2.04
C GLU A 504 -31.03 -18.60 -0.81
N MET A 505 -32.21 -17.96 -0.89
CA MET A 505 -33.10 -17.73 0.27
C MET A 505 -34.06 -18.89 0.59
N GLU A 506 -34.29 -19.84 -0.32
CA GLU A 506 -35.39 -20.80 -0.17
C GLU A 506 -35.15 -21.99 0.81
N ARG A 507 -33.99 -22.09 1.50
CA ARG A 507 -33.67 -23.28 2.30
C ARG A 507 -33.06 -23.08 3.71
N LYS A 508 -33.52 -22.14 4.56
CA LYS A 508 -32.94 -21.91 5.92
C LYS A 508 -33.71 -22.53 7.09
N LEU A 509 -33.12 -23.43 7.89
CA LEU A 509 -33.73 -23.96 9.13
C LEU A 509 -33.32 -23.01 10.27
N ALA A 510 -34.22 -22.65 11.17
CA ALA A 510 -33.85 -21.89 12.37
C ALA A 510 -33.32 -22.84 13.48
N LEU A 511 -32.95 -22.37 14.66
CA LEU A 511 -32.85 -23.09 15.95
C LEU A 511 -32.94 -22.04 17.05
N LEU A 512 -33.59 -22.34 18.18
CA LEU A 512 -33.56 -21.46 19.36
C LEU A 512 -32.33 -21.81 20.22
N HIS A 513 -31.64 -20.81 20.76
CA HIS A 513 -30.52 -21.05 21.67
C HIS A 513 -31.05 -21.75 22.96
N PRO A 514 -30.39 -22.83 23.41
CA PRO A 514 -30.94 -23.70 24.45
C PRO A 514 -31.06 -23.05 25.84
N ASN A 515 -30.27 -22.00 26.12
CA ASN A 515 -30.27 -21.30 27.40
C ASN A 515 -30.74 -19.84 27.32
N ASP A 516 -30.94 -19.33 26.10
CA ASP A 516 -31.37 -17.95 25.85
C ASP A 516 -32.49 -17.98 24.82
N PRO A 517 -33.76 -17.90 25.25
CA PRO A 517 -34.89 -18.14 24.37
C PRO A 517 -35.15 -17.00 23.38
N ASP A 518 -34.40 -15.89 23.47
CA ASP A 518 -34.56 -14.73 22.59
C ASP A 518 -33.50 -14.73 21.46
N VAL A 519 -32.55 -15.67 21.47
CA VAL A 519 -31.56 -15.87 20.42
C VAL A 519 -31.97 -16.99 19.45
N ILE A 520 -32.09 -16.64 18.16
CA ILE A 520 -32.42 -17.58 17.08
C ILE A 520 -31.22 -17.71 16.12
N TYR A 521 -30.81 -18.95 15.85
CA TYR A 521 -29.83 -19.28 14.82
C TYR A 521 -30.51 -19.66 13.51
N PHE A 522 -29.90 -19.33 12.38
CA PHE A 522 -30.32 -19.75 11.05
C PHE A 522 -29.19 -20.53 10.36
N PHE A 523 -29.54 -21.59 9.65
CA PHE A 523 -28.61 -22.35 8.82
C PHE A 523 -28.58 -21.83 7.38
N GLN A 524 -27.38 -21.55 6.86
CA GLN A 524 -27.11 -21.33 5.44
C GLN A 524 -25.98 -22.26 4.98
N GLY A 525 -26.32 -23.34 4.28
CA GLY A 525 -25.35 -24.39 3.93
C GLY A 525 -24.81 -25.09 5.19
N GLN A 526 -23.49 -25.09 5.40
CA GLN A 526 -22.83 -25.64 6.60
C GLN A 526 -22.57 -24.61 7.71
N LEU A 527 -23.04 -23.37 7.56
CA LEU A 527 -22.80 -22.27 8.50
C LEU A 527 -24.03 -22.03 9.39
N MET A 528 -23.84 -22.01 10.71
CA MET A 528 -24.79 -21.44 11.67
C MET A 528 -24.53 -19.95 11.83
N LEU A 529 -25.60 -19.16 11.74
CA LEU A 529 -25.59 -17.71 11.85
C LEU A 529 -26.55 -17.32 12.97
N GLY A 530 -26.09 -16.63 14.01
CA GLY A 530 -26.93 -16.09 15.09
C GLY A 530 -26.72 -14.59 15.21
N GLY A 531 -27.80 -13.84 15.43
CA GLY A 531 -27.76 -12.39 15.64
C GLY A 531 -27.81 -12.04 17.13
N ALA A 532 -27.09 -10.99 17.51
CA ALA A 532 -27.25 -10.29 18.79
C ALA A 532 -27.30 -8.79 18.49
N GLU A 533 -28.25 -8.07 19.10
CA GLU A 533 -28.30 -6.61 19.03
C GLU A 533 -27.13 -6.00 19.82
N GLY A 534 -26.55 -4.91 19.29
CA GLY A 534 -25.42 -4.22 19.90
C GLY A 534 -24.04 -4.71 19.44
N GLY A 535 -23.85 -4.89 18.14
CA GLY A 535 -22.53 -5.12 17.56
C GLY A 535 -22.60 -5.61 16.12
N SER A 536 -22.08 -4.84 15.18
CA SER A 536 -22.06 -5.17 13.75
C SER A 536 -21.10 -6.33 13.45
N GLY A 537 -21.54 -7.57 13.66
CA GLY A 537 -20.72 -8.74 13.37
C GLY A 537 -21.47 -10.07 13.35
N VAL A 538 -21.94 -10.48 12.17
CA VAL A 538 -22.37 -11.86 11.90
C VAL A 538 -21.15 -12.79 12.02
N ARG A 539 -21.07 -13.61 13.09
CA ARG A 539 -20.05 -14.66 13.22
C ARG A 539 -20.49 -15.96 12.57
N ALA A 540 -19.72 -16.40 11.58
CA ALA A 540 -19.73 -17.73 11.01
C ALA A 540 -19.04 -18.71 11.98
N LEU A 541 -19.80 -19.57 12.68
CA LEU A 541 -19.22 -20.68 13.42
C LEU A 541 -18.86 -21.81 12.44
N ARG A 542 -17.56 -22.12 12.32
CA ARG A 542 -17.07 -23.33 11.64
C ARG A 542 -16.55 -24.34 12.67
N ASP A 543 -17.30 -25.44 12.73
CA ASP A 543 -16.98 -26.82 13.08
C ASP A 543 -16.95 -27.29 14.58
N ASP A 544 -17.82 -28.29 14.80
CA ASP A 544 -18.10 -29.22 15.91
C ASP A 544 -18.93 -28.76 17.15
N PRO A 545 -20.21 -29.17 17.29
CA PRO A 545 -21.16 -28.61 18.26
C PRO A 545 -21.33 -29.34 19.60
N LEU A 546 -20.39 -30.17 20.09
CA LEU A 546 -20.68 -31.01 21.28
C LEU A 546 -19.64 -31.14 22.40
N THR A 547 -18.43 -30.59 22.31
CA THR A 547 -17.46 -30.76 23.41
C THR A 547 -16.44 -29.63 23.50
N LYS A 548 -16.77 -28.56 24.24
CA LYS A 548 -15.89 -27.88 25.20
C LYS A 548 -16.62 -26.72 25.86
N THR A 549 -16.87 -26.88 27.15
CA THR A 549 -17.38 -25.88 28.10
C THR A 549 -16.40 -24.71 28.26
N PRO A 550 -16.87 -23.45 28.36
CA PRO A 550 -16.03 -22.33 28.77
C PRO A 550 -15.68 -22.47 30.27
N SER A 551 -14.39 -22.44 30.59
CA SER A 551 -13.90 -22.37 31.97
C SER A 551 -14.02 -20.95 32.50
N VAL A 552 -14.76 -20.85 33.60
CA VAL A 552 -15.03 -19.74 34.51
C VAL A 552 -13.91 -18.69 34.57
N GLY A 553 -14.26 -17.44 34.25
CA GLY A 553 -13.35 -16.29 34.35
C GLY A 553 -13.86 -14.98 33.73
N THR A 554 -15.08 -14.91 33.20
CA THR A 554 -15.63 -13.67 32.65
C THR A 554 -17.10 -13.58 33.02
N LEU A 555 -17.40 -12.70 33.98
CA LEU A 555 -18.77 -12.29 34.30
C LEU A 555 -19.37 -11.61 33.05
N PRO A 556 -20.54 -12.04 32.55
CA PRO A 556 -21.31 -11.26 31.59
C PRO A 556 -22.00 -10.09 32.33
N PHE A 557 -21.81 -8.88 31.82
CA PHE A 557 -22.49 -7.69 32.29
C PHE A 557 -24.01 -7.81 32.04
N PHE A 558 -24.79 -7.54 33.08
CA PHE A 558 -26.22 -7.26 33.01
C PHE A 558 -26.44 -5.75 32.88
N VAL A 559 -27.46 -5.39 32.09
CA VAL A 559 -28.04 -4.04 32.03
C VAL A 559 -28.89 -3.81 33.28
N ARG A 560 -28.68 -2.68 33.98
CA ARG A 560 -29.74 -2.04 34.77
C ARG A 560 -30.26 -0.85 33.97
N VAL A 561 -31.57 -0.87 33.84
CA VAL A 561 -32.44 -0.08 32.98
C VAL A 561 -32.76 1.25 33.66
N TRP A 562 -32.61 2.32 32.88
CA TRP A 562 -33.46 3.51 32.81
C TRP A 562 -33.49 4.41 34.04
N GLU A 563 -32.56 5.36 34.04
CA GLU A 563 -32.78 6.76 34.45
C GLU A 563 -31.61 7.63 33.97
N GLU A 564 -30.43 7.02 33.76
CA GLU A 564 -29.29 7.63 33.06
C GLU A 564 -29.52 7.78 31.56
N GLU A 565 -30.44 7.03 30.93
CA GLU A 565 -30.64 7.10 29.46
C GLU A 565 -31.18 8.45 29.00
N ARG A 566 -31.81 9.26 29.84
CA ARG A 566 -32.14 10.64 29.44
C ARG A 566 -30.94 11.57 29.51
N ALA A 567 -30.05 11.37 30.47
CA ALA A 567 -28.80 12.13 30.57
C ALA A 567 -27.76 11.64 29.56
N ALA A 568 -27.74 10.34 29.25
CA ALA A 568 -26.90 9.70 28.28
C ALA A 568 -27.47 9.88 26.87
N GLU A 569 -28.77 9.92 26.63
CA GLU A 569 -29.34 10.40 25.35
C GLU A 569 -29.23 11.91 25.22
N GLU A 570 -29.29 12.72 26.29
CA GLU A 570 -28.91 14.13 26.19
C GLU A 570 -27.41 14.29 25.96
N MET A 571 -26.56 13.45 26.55
CA MET A 571 -25.09 13.46 26.37
C MET A 571 -24.67 12.82 25.03
N GLN A 572 -25.46 11.89 24.49
CA GLN A 572 -25.27 11.18 23.23
C GLN A 572 -26.01 11.88 22.09
N MET A 573 -27.04 12.69 22.36
CA MET A 573 -27.52 13.74 21.46
C MET A 573 -26.59 14.95 21.51
N ARG A 574 -25.94 15.27 22.64
CA ARG A 574 -24.86 16.27 22.70
C ARG A 574 -23.56 15.79 22.02
N GLU A 575 -23.24 14.49 22.07
CA GLU A 575 -22.08 13.87 21.38
C GLU A 575 -22.38 13.51 19.92
N ALA A 576 -23.61 13.10 19.58
CA ALA A 576 -24.04 12.98 18.18
C ALA A 576 -24.29 14.36 17.54
N ALA A 577 -24.41 15.42 18.34
CA ALA A 577 -24.32 16.80 17.90
C ALA A 577 -22.87 17.32 17.80
N LYS A 578 -21.84 16.52 18.14
CA LYS A 578 -20.43 16.87 17.88
C LYS A 578 -20.02 16.35 16.51
N GLY A 579 -19.51 17.29 15.71
CA GLY A 579 -19.38 17.18 14.26
C GLY A 579 -18.66 15.96 13.70
N ARG A 580 -19.07 15.58 12.50
CA ARG A 580 -18.43 14.58 11.65
C ARG A 580 -17.06 15.13 11.21
N TRP A 581 -15.96 14.47 11.55
CA TRP A 581 -14.59 14.91 11.20
C TRP A 581 -13.89 13.92 10.26
N VAL A 582 -12.83 14.38 9.58
CA VAL A 582 -12.04 13.58 8.64
C VAL A 582 -10.54 13.78 8.79
N ILE A 583 -9.76 12.81 8.32
CA ILE A 583 -8.30 12.95 8.15
C ILE A 583 -8.05 13.52 6.75
N LEU A 584 -7.77 14.81 6.66
CA LEU A 584 -7.50 15.50 5.40
C LEU A 584 -6.01 15.37 5.04
N VAL A 585 -5.72 14.86 3.84
CA VAL A 585 -4.34 14.82 3.30
C VAL A 585 -3.98 16.21 2.77
N SER A 586 -2.88 16.80 3.28
CA SER A 586 -2.46 18.16 2.95
C SER A 586 -1.88 18.32 1.55
N VAL A 587 -1.65 17.23 0.81
CA VAL A 587 -1.19 17.27 -0.60
C VAL A 587 -2.34 16.89 -1.54
N PRO A 588 -2.97 17.85 -2.22
CA PRO A 588 -4.06 17.57 -3.15
C PRO A 588 -3.60 16.69 -4.31
N HIS A 589 -4.52 15.87 -4.82
CA HIS A 589 -4.36 15.22 -6.13
C HIS A 589 -4.53 16.26 -7.24
N VAL A 590 -3.68 16.24 -8.27
CA VAL A 590 -3.83 17.13 -9.42
C VAL A 590 -4.29 16.27 -10.59
N ALA A 591 -5.39 16.63 -11.23
CA ALA A 591 -5.98 15.88 -12.34
C ALA A 591 -6.06 16.73 -13.62
N HIS A 592 -6.06 16.07 -14.78
CA HIS A 592 -6.21 16.76 -16.06
C HIS A 592 -7.61 17.37 -16.22
N ASP A 593 -7.63 18.62 -16.68
CA ASP A 593 -8.80 19.49 -16.72
C ASP A 593 -9.96 18.89 -17.54
N GLU A 594 -9.69 18.37 -18.73
CA GLU A 594 -10.71 17.93 -19.70
C GLU A 594 -11.50 16.67 -19.29
N PHE A 595 -10.94 15.81 -18.45
CA PHE A 595 -11.54 14.50 -18.12
C PHE A 595 -12.18 14.45 -16.73
N HIS A 596 -11.89 15.44 -15.87
CA HIS A 596 -12.14 15.31 -14.44
C HIS A 596 -12.92 16.46 -13.80
N PHE A 597 -13.29 17.53 -14.51
CA PHE A 597 -14.04 18.63 -13.88
C PHE A 597 -15.21 19.11 -14.76
N PRO A 598 -16.46 19.01 -14.30
CA PRO A 598 -17.60 19.68 -14.93
C PRO A 598 -17.38 21.20 -15.04
N PRO A 599 -17.98 21.88 -16.04
CA PRO A 599 -17.98 23.33 -16.12
C PRO A 599 -18.48 23.97 -14.81
N GLY A 600 -17.76 24.96 -14.29
CA GLY A 600 -18.08 25.64 -13.03
C GLY A 600 -17.64 24.89 -11.76
N THR A 601 -16.86 23.81 -11.86
CA THR A 601 -16.25 23.15 -10.68
C THR A 601 -14.75 23.06 -10.80
N GLU A 602 -14.07 23.38 -9.70
CA GLU A 602 -12.61 23.48 -9.63
C GLU A 602 -12.02 22.62 -8.52
N LEU A 603 -12.89 21.96 -7.75
CA LEU A 603 -12.49 21.11 -6.65
C LEU A 603 -13.37 19.86 -6.58
N ARG A 604 -12.75 18.71 -6.28
CA ARG A 604 -13.45 17.46 -5.92
C ARG A 604 -13.00 16.97 -4.54
N LEU A 605 -13.98 16.66 -3.70
CA LEU A 605 -13.79 16.13 -2.35
C LEU A 605 -14.11 14.64 -2.34
N ASN A 606 -13.16 13.83 -1.85
CA ASN A 606 -13.37 12.42 -1.58
C ASN A 606 -13.19 12.19 -0.09
N PHE A 607 -14.31 12.01 0.62
CA PHE A 607 -14.31 11.80 2.06
C PHE A 607 -14.19 10.32 2.43
N GLY A 608 -13.29 10.03 3.34
CA GLY A 608 -13.17 8.77 4.04
C GLY A 608 -13.46 8.97 5.53
N ALA A 609 -14.30 8.10 6.11
CA ALA A 609 -14.46 8.08 7.57
C ALA A 609 -13.10 7.79 8.22
N PRO A 610 -12.68 8.47 9.30
CA PRO A 610 -11.45 8.10 10.00
C PRO A 610 -11.41 6.59 10.31
N PRO A 611 -10.25 5.91 10.11
CA PRO A 611 -8.95 6.47 9.80
C PRO A 611 -8.62 6.47 8.28
N PHE A 612 -9.63 6.49 7.40
CA PHE A 612 -9.42 6.62 5.95
C PHE A 612 -8.97 8.04 5.58
N ALA A 613 -8.08 8.12 4.59
CA ALA A 613 -7.65 9.40 4.03
C ALA A 613 -8.80 10.07 3.28
N SER A 614 -9.08 11.31 3.61
CA SER A 614 -9.88 12.22 2.80
C SER A 614 -8.97 13.05 1.91
N ARG A 615 -9.36 13.22 0.65
CA ARG A 615 -8.49 13.81 -0.38
C ARG A 615 -9.23 14.84 -1.21
N ILE A 616 -8.48 15.88 -1.56
CA ILE A 616 -8.91 16.94 -2.45
C ILE A 616 -8.26 16.73 -3.80
N THR A 617 -9.02 16.92 -4.86
CA THR A 617 -8.51 16.93 -6.23
C THR A 617 -8.74 18.30 -6.86
N VAL A 618 -7.67 18.88 -7.39
CA VAL A 618 -7.66 20.15 -8.11
C VAL A 618 -7.22 19.95 -9.57
N PRO A 619 -7.65 20.79 -10.52
CA PRO A 619 -7.20 20.76 -11.91
C PRO A 619 -5.77 21.27 -12.08
N ARG A 620 -5.15 20.95 -13.23
CA ARG A 620 -3.81 21.45 -13.57
C ARG A 620 -3.78 22.97 -13.74
N ARG A 621 -4.87 23.62 -14.13
CA ARG A 621 -4.88 25.10 -14.18
C ARG A 621 -4.64 25.79 -12.83
N ILE A 622 -4.94 25.13 -11.70
CA ILE A 622 -4.64 25.65 -10.34
C ILE A 622 -3.21 25.32 -9.92
N ALA A 623 -2.76 24.10 -10.25
CA ALA A 623 -1.41 23.62 -9.95
C ALA A 623 -0.78 23.07 -11.25
N PRO A 624 -0.26 23.96 -12.12
CA PRO A 624 0.20 23.58 -13.47
C PRO A 624 1.50 22.78 -13.45
N ASP A 625 2.33 23.03 -12.45
CA ASP A 625 3.66 22.47 -12.34
C ASP A 625 3.65 20.97 -12.09
N ARG A 626 4.67 20.32 -12.65
CA ARG A 626 4.83 18.88 -12.52
C ARG A 626 5.19 18.57 -11.08
N LYS A 627 4.42 17.67 -10.46
CA LYS A 627 4.70 17.19 -9.12
C LYS A 627 6.08 16.56 -9.03
N ALA A 628 6.85 17.03 -8.07
CA ALA A 628 8.13 16.52 -7.64
C ALA A 628 8.17 16.50 -6.11
N ILE A 629 9.28 16.05 -5.54
CA ILE A 629 9.43 15.84 -4.10
C ILE A 629 9.52 17.14 -3.31
N ASP A 630 9.97 18.16 -4.01
CA ASP A 630 10.20 19.53 -3.62
C ASP A 630 9.19 20.46 -4.31
N ASN A 631 8.35 19.94 -5.21
CA ASN A 631 7.32 20.70 -5.89
C ASN A 631 5.95 20.02 -5.88
N TYR A 632 5.08 20.41 -4.95
CA TYR A 632 3.70 19.93 -4.89
C TYR A 632 2.76 21.00 -4.32
N PRO A 633 1.49 21.02 -4.75
CA PRO A 633 0.50 21.87 -4.12
C PRO A 633 0.29 21.44 -2.67
N TYR A 634 0.06 22.40 -1.78
CA TYR A 634 -0.02 22.18 -0.34
C TYR A 634 -1.22 22.90 0.27
N LEU A 635 -2.03 22.19 1.05
CA LEU A 635 -3.09 22.78 1.86
C LEU A 635 -2.48 23.32 3.15
N ALA A 636 -2.31 24.64 3.18
CA ALA A 636 -1.68 25.34 4.28
C ALA A 636 -2.60 25.53 5.48
N ALA A 637 -3.88 25.75 5.23
CA ALA A 637 -4.90 25.93 6.27
C ALA A 637 -6.26 25.36 5.85
N ALA A 638 -7.07 25.01 6.84
CA ALA A 638 -8.43 24.54 6.66
C ALA A 638 -9.33 25.17 7.72
N ASP A 639 -10.40 25.83 7.29
CA ASP A 639 -11.42 26.36 8.18
C ASP A 639 -12.53 25.31 8.40
N GLU A 640 -12.88 25.11 9.66
CA GLU A 640 -13.87 24.12 10.08
C GLU A 640 -15.30 24.65 10.00
N ARG A 641 -15.50 25.96 10.19
CA ARG A 641 -16.83 26.56 10.34
C ARG A 641 -17.52 26.86 9.01
N HIS A 642 -16.78 27.41 8.06
CA HIS A 642 -17.29 27.90 6.78
C HIS A 642 -16.87 27.01 5.61
N GLY A 643 -16.00 26.04 5.84
CA GLY A 643 -15.60 25.07 4.81
C GLY A 643 -14.70 25.66 3.73
N ARG A 644 -13.83 26.61 4.09
CA ARG A 644 -12.84 27.18 3.18
C ARG A 644 -11.47 26.56 3.45
N LEU A 645 -10.69 26.39 2.39
CA LEU A 645 -9.35 25.82 2.46
C LEU A 645 -8.36 26.77 1.78
N LEU A 646 -7.19 26.94 2.37
CA LEU A 646 -6.10 27.70 1.78
C LEU A 646 -5.13 26.75 1.10
N LEU A 647 -5.05 26.88 -0.22
CA LEU A 647 -4.17 26.12 -1.08
C LEU A 647 -3.00 26.98 -1.54
N TYR A 648 -1.80 26.45 -1.39
CA TYR A 648 -0.58 26.98 -1.96
C TYR A 648 -0.19 26.15 -3.19
N ALA A 649 0.18 26.81 -4.29
CA ALA A 649 0.67 26.15 -5.49
C ALA A 649 1.64 27.02 -6.29
N THR A 650 2.63 26.40 -6.93
CA THR A 650 3.55 27.06 -7.86
C THR A 650 2.92 27.23 -9.25
N GLN A 651 3.31 28.29 -9.96
CA GLN A 651 2.71 28.77 -11.21
C GLN A 651 3.74 28.88 -12.35
N GLY A 652 4.66 27.93 -12.47
CA GLY A 652 5.72 27.94 -13.48
C GLY A 652 6.93 28.80 -13.12
N PRO A 653 7.92 28.91 -14.02
CA PRO A 653 9.15 29.65 -13.77
C PRO A 653 8.88 31.12 -13.44
N ASP A 654 9.54 31.62 -12.41
CA ASP A 654 9.46 33.03 -11.99
C ASP A 654 10.11 33.93 -13.08
N PRO A 655 9.37 34.86 -13.71
CA PRO A 655 9.92 35.76 -14.71
C PRO A 655 10.96 36.74 -14.15
N GLU A 656 10.97 37.00 -12.84
CA GLU A 656 11.96 37.85 -12.18
C GLU A 656 12.58 37.11 -10.97
N PRO A 657 13.72 36.42 -11.13
CA PRO A 657 14.35 35.69 -10.03
C PRO A 657 14.79 36.65 -8.93
N ARG A 658 14.01 36.73 -7.84
CA ARG A 658 14.28 37.61 -6.70
C ARG A 658 15.46 37.04 -5.87
N PRO A 659 16.35 37.89 -5.30
CA PRO A 659 17.45 37.43 -4.48
C PRO A 659 16.93 36.68 -3.24
N ALA A 660 17.42 35.45 -3.06
CA ALA A 660 16.89 34.49 -2.11
C ALA A 660 17.12 34.90 -0.64
N LEU A 661 16.07 35.35 0.05
CA LEU A 661 15.96 35.25 1.52
C LEU A 661 15.66 33.79 1.98
N ASP A 662 15.53 32.85 1.03
CA ASP A 662 15.14 31.45 1.23
C ASP A 662 16.18 30.58 1.99
N ALA A 663 17.34 31.13 2.36
CA ALA A 663 18.46 30.35 2.93
C ALA A 663 18.21 29.75 4.33
N PHE A 664 17.10 30.09 4.99
CA PHE A 664 16.81 29.66 6.37
C PHE A 664 15.95 28.38 6.48
N TYR A 665 15.28 27.94 5.41
CA TYR A 665 14.29 26.85 5.48
C TYR A 665 14.79 25.57 4.78
N LEU A 666 15.59 24.75 5.46
CA LEU A 666 16.32 23.62 4.84
C LEU A 666 15.51 22.32 4.58
N ARG A 667 14.18 22.25 4.69
CA ARG A 667 13.41 20.97 4.52
C ARG A 667 11.95 21.13 4.02
N PRO A 668 11.20 20.03 3.88
CA PRO A 668 10.60 19.49 2.65
C PRO A 668 9.33 20.20 2.15
N LEU A 669 8.91 21.32 2.75
CA LEU A 669 7.73 22.10 2.31
C LEU A 669 7.99 22.93 1.03
N GLY A 670 9.03 22.54 0.27
CA GLY A 670 9.35 23.09 -1.03
C GLY A 670 9.96 24.48 -0.90
N VAL A 671 11.28 24.54 -0.86
CA VAL A 671 11.97 25.76 -1.27
C VAL A 671 11.92 25.77 -2.80
N HIS A 672 10.81 26.27 -3.34
CA HIS A 672 10.54 26.28 -4.79
C HIS A 672 11.30 27.42 -5.46
N HIS A 673 12.64 27.33 -5.44
CA HIS A 673 13.49 28.34 -6.04
C HIS A 673 13.15 28.54 -7.52
N GLY A 674 12.92 29.79 -7.92
CA GLY A 674 12.70 30.15 -9.31
C GLY A 674 11.33 29.77 -9.87
N PHE A 675 10.33 29.48 -9.03
CA PHE A 675 8.93 29.36 -9.43
C PHE A 675 8.08 30.46 -8.83
N ALA A 676 7.16 31.01 -9.62
CA ALA A 676 6.15 31.93 -9.11
C ALA A 676 5.22 31.17 -8.15
N LYS A 677 4.88 31.78 -7.01
CA LYS A 677 4.07 31.16 -5.95
C LYS A 677 2.72 31.87 -5.87
N ALA A 678 1.65 31.12 -5.59
CA ALA A 678 0.31 31.68 -5.46
C ALA A 678 -0.51 31.00 -4.37
N TYR A 679 -1.38 31.77 -3.74
CA TYR A 679 -2.42 31.29 -2.83
C TYR A 679 -3.78 31.22 -3.52
N PHE A 680 -4.54 30.21 -3.18
CA PHE A 680 -5.90 29.99 -3.65
C PHE A 680 -6.82 29.71 -2.46
N ILE A 681 -7.98 30.33 -2.45
CA ILE A 681 -9.06 30.00 -1.52
C ILE A 681 -10.00 29.03 -2.22
N CYS A 682 -10.14 27.85 -1.65
CA CYS A 682 -11.04 26.83 -2.16
C CYS A 682 -12.28 26.73 -1.27
N ASP A 683 -13.44 27.02 -1.84
CA ASP A 683 -14.72 26.85 -1.14
C ASP A 683 -15.22 25.41 -1.36
N THR A 684 -15.35 24.66 -0.29
CA THR A 684 -15.72 23.25 -0.36
C THR A 684 -17.21 23.04 -0.63
N THR A 685 -18.04 24.06 -0.37
CA THR A 685 -19.49 24.05 -0.59
C THR A 685 -19.81 24.34 -2.05
N THR A 686 -19.25 25.43 -2.61
CA THR A 686 -19.46 25.79 -4.03
C THR A 686 -18.59 24.97 -4.98
N ARG A 687 -17.49 24.39 -4.47
CA ARG A 687 -16.44 23.68 -5.23
C ARG A 687 -15.69 24.58 -6.21
N GLU A 688 -15.63 25.87 -5.90
CA GLU A 688 -14.88 26.87 -6.64
C GLU A 688 -13.53 27.14 -5.96
N ALA A 689 -12.56 27.61 -6.74
CA ALA A 689 -11.28 28.05 -6.23
C ALA A 689 -10.96 29.43 -6.79
N SER A 690 -10.65 30.40 -5.93
CA SER A 690 -10.23 31.73 -6.34
C SER A 690 -8.75 31.92 -6.05
N ARG A 691 -8.00 32.41 -7.05
CA ARG A 691 -6.60 32.83 -6.85
C ARG A 691 -6.61 34.18 -6.11
N LEU A 692 -5.80 34.31 -5.07
CA LEU A 692 -5.58 35.59 -4.39
C LEU A 692 -4.64 36.48 -5.23
N PRO A 693 -4.72 37.82 -5.10
CA PRO A 693 -3.70 38.70 -5.67
C PRO A 693 -2.33 38.41 -5.07
N ASP A 694 -1.25 38.77 -5.76
CA ASP A 694 0.10 38.62 -5.24
C ASP A 694 0.41 39.80 -4.28
N PRO A 695 1.20 39.62 -3.21
CA PRO A 695 1.62 40.71 -2.35
C PRO A 695 2.40 41.78 -3.13
N ASP A 696 2.24 43.04 -2.74
CA ASP A 696 2.95 44.16 -3.35
C ASP A 696 4.48 44.09 -3.08
N HIS A 697 5.27 44.59 -4.03
CA HIS A 697 6.73 44.66 -3.87
C HIS A 697 7.11 45.56 -2.68
N PRO A 698 8.10 45.17 -1.85
CA PRO A 698 9.11 44.13 -2.08
C PRO A 698 8.75 42.72 -1.59
N PHE A 699 7.56 42.51 -1.00
CA PHE A 699 7.22 41.27 -0.34
C PHE A 699 6.88 40.15 -1.33
N ALA A 700 7.21 38.92 -0.96
CA ALA A 700 6.94 37.72 -1.75
C ALA A 700 6.36 36.65 -0.83
N ILE A 701 5.59 35.72 -1.40
CA ILE A 701 5.16 34.52 -0.69
C ILE A 701 6.42 33.69 -0.41
N LEU A 702 6.71 33.38 0.86
CA LEU A 702 7.94 32.69 1.24
C LEU A 702 7.68 31.23 1.58
N HIS A 703 6.93 30.97 2.66
CA HIS A 703 6.86 29.65 3.27
C HIS A 703 5.42 29.24 3.62
N PRO A 704 4.84 28.20 2.98
CA PRO A 704 3.46 27.79 3.23
C PRO A 704 3.23 27.17 4.62
N GLY A 705 4.29 26.86 5.38
CA GLY A 705 4.19 26.50 6.79
C GLY A 705 3.90 27.68 7.73
N ASN A 706 4.09 28.92 7.27
CA ASN A 706 3.89 30.13 8.06
C ASN A 706 2.60 30.89 7.72
N VAL A 707 1.73 30.33 6.89
CA VAL A 707 0.49 31.00 6.47
C VAL A 707 -0.73 30.43 7.19
N GLY A 708 -1.57 31.34 7.67
CA GLY A 708 -2.82 31.09 8.37
C GLY A 708 -4.06 31.48 7.57
N LEU A 709 -5.21 30.94 7.96
CA LEU A 709 -6.53 31.31 7.44
C LEU A 709 -7.48 31.51 8.63
N LEU A 710 -8.10 32.69 8.71
CA LEU A 710 -9.26 32.96 9.55
C LEU A 710 -10.46 33.26 8.66
N CYS A 711 -11.59 32.61 8.93
CA CYS A 711 -12.80 32.80 8.17
C CYS A 711 -13.93 33.30 9.06
N TYR A 712 -14.66 34.26 8.54
CA TYR A 712 -15.92 34.76 9.05
C TYR A 712 -17.03 34.52 8.01
N SER A 713 -18.26 34.80 8.39
CA SER A 713 -19.45 34.54 7.57
C SER A 713 -19.41 35.25 6.21
N ILE A 714 -18.85 36.46 6.14
CA ILE A 714 -18.77 37.26 4.90
C ILE A 714 -17.35 37.67 4.50
N SER A 715 -16.36 37.43 5.36
CA SER A 715 -14.96 37.81 5.11
C SER A 715 -14.01 36.69 5.50
N PHE A 716 -12.76 36.78 5.06
CA PHE A 716 -11.68 35.93 5.52
C PHE A 716 -10.36 36.70 5.45
N TYR A 717 -9.40 36.23 6.24
CA TYR A 717 -8.07 36.79 6.37
C TYR A 717 -7.06 35.68 6.11
N VAL A 718 -6.04 35.99 5.30
CA VAL A 718 -4.89 35.12 5.10
C VAL A 718 -3.66 35.85 5.62
N ALA A 719 -2.94 35.24 6.56
CA ALA A 719 -1.81 35.89 7.22
C ALA A 719 -0.55 35.04 7.12
N GLU A 720 0.51 35.55 6.51
CA GLU A 720 1.83 34.89 6.46
C GLU A 720 2.81 35.62 7.38
N LEU A 721 3.44 34.89 8.31
CA LEU A 721 4.47 35.45 9.19
C LEU A 721 5.86 35.24 8.58
N GLN A 722 6.62 36.31 8.45
CA GLN A 722 7.96 36.34 7.87
C GLN A 722 8.98 36.91 8.87
N PRO A 723 9.57 36.05 9.72
CA PRO A 723 10.56 36.48 10.71
C PRO A 723 11.86 36.97 10.06
N ALA A 724 12.41 38.06 10.61
CA ALA A 724 13.72 38.60 10.26
C ALA A 724 14.62 38.64 11.51
N PRO A 725 15.20 37.50 11.94
CA PRO A 725 15.92 37.41 13.22
C PRO A 725 17.10 38.39 13.33
N ALA A 726 17.73 38.72 12.20
CA ALA A 726 18.85 39.67 12.16
C ALA A 726 18.45 41.11 12.56
N SER A 727 17.19 41.51 12.35
CA SER A 727 16.66 42.81 12.77
C SER A 727 15.88 42.74 14.09
N GLY A 728 15.57 41.54 14.59
CA GLY A 728 14.69 41.36 15.75
C GLY A 728 13.23 41.74 15.47
N THR A 729 12.84 41.77 14.19
CA THR A 729 11.49 42.09 13.73
C THR A 729 10.89 40.93 12.92
N ALA A 730 9.58 40.94 12.73
CA ALA A 730 8.88 40.01 11.86
C ALA A 730 7.85 40.77 11.04
N THR A 731 7.79 40.50 9.74
CA THR A 731 6.75 41.06 8.87
C THR A 731 5.54 40.14 8.89
N LEU A 732 4.36 40.69 9.16
CA LEU A 732 3.07 40.03 9.00
C LEU A 732 2.45 40.49 7.69
N LEU A 733 2.32 39.59 6.71
CA LEU A 733 1.58 39.85 5.47
C LEU A 733 0.14 39.41 5.64
N LEU A 734 -0.80 40.35 5.63
CA LEU A 734 -2.22 40.13 5.86
C LEU A 734 -3.03 40.47 4.61
N TYR A 735 -3.61 39.46 3.97
CA TYR A 735 -4.64 39.64 2.96
C TYR A 735 -6.01 39.74 3.63
N ARG A 736 -6.79 40.74 3.23
CA ARG A 736 -8.17 40.92 3.69
C ARG A 736 -9.13 40.79 2.51
N SER A 737 -10.13 39.93 2.65
CA SER A 737 -11.12 39.71 1.58
C SER A 737 -12.09 40.87 1.35
N ASP A 738 -12.23 41.78 2.33
CA ASP A 738 -13.12 42.95 2.25
C ASP A 738 -12.55 44.05 1.37
N SER A 739 -11.24 44.29 1.44
CA SER A 739 -10.51 45.25 0.61
C SER A 739 -9.86 44.63 -0.64
N ASP A 740 -9.82 43.29 -0.73
CA ASP A 740 -9.12 42.53 -1.78
C ASP A 740 -7.66 42.98 -1.95
N ALA A 741 -6.98 43.22 -0.83
CA ALA A 741 -5.64 43.78 -0.78
C ALA A 741 -4.78 43.14 0.31
N TRP A 742 -3.47 43.14 0.07
CA TRP A 742 -2.47 42.79 1.07
C TRP A 742 -2.05 44.03 1.85
N VAL A 743 -1.84 43.85 3.14
CA VAL A 743 -1.25 44.83 4.05
C VAL A 743 -0.05 44.17 4.72
N ASP A 744 1.06 44.88 4.82
CA ASP A 744 2.23 44.46 5.58
C ASP A 744 2.34 45.26 6.89
N GLU A 745 2.67 44.57 7.97
CA GLU A 745 2.95 45.19 9.27
C GLU A 745 4.28 44.67 9.80
N GLU A 746 5.12 45.56 10.32
CA GLU A 746 6.35 45.20 11.00
C GLU A 746 6.11 45.06 12.50
N LEU A 747 6.32 43.85 13.02
CA LEU A 747 6.09 43.48 14.41
C LEU A 747 7.42 43.26 15.13
N SER A 748 7.41 43.47 16.46
CA SER A 748 8.50 42.99 17.31
C SER A 748 8.54 41.47 17.27
N TYR A 749 9.72 40.88 17.12
CA TYR A 749 9.89 39.42 17.08
C TYR A 749 10.43 38.91 18.42
N PRO A 750 9.58 38.32 19.29
CA PRO A 750 9.98 37.95 20.64
C PRO A 750 11.13 36.94 20.74
N PRO A 751 11.30 35.97 19.81
CA PRO A 751 12.46 35.07 19.81
C PRO A 751 13.80 35.75 19.45
N HIS A 752 13.83 37.06 19.21
CA HIS A 752 15.03 37.86 18.95
C HIS A 752 15.86 37.34 17.76
N ASP A 753 17.10 36.89 17.99
CA ASP A 753 18.05 36.46 16.96
C ASP A 753 17.83 35.02 16.48
N ARG A 754 16.85 34.32 17.06
CA ARG A 754 16.57 32.91 16.75
C ARG A 754 15.79 32.73 15.44
N PRO A 755 16.28 31.92 14.49
CA PRO A 755 15.50 31.53 13.30
C PRO A 755 14.24 30.74 13.67
N TRP A 756 13.14 31.03 12.97
CA TRP A 756 11.85 30.35 13.15
C TRP A 756 11.72 29.11 12.25
N GLY A 757 11.34 27.98 12.82
CA GLY A 757 11.25 26.70 12.12
C GLY A 757 10.10 26.56 11.12
N GLY A 758 8.98 27.27 11.33
CA GLY A 758 7.83 27.28 10.41
C GLY A 758 7.18 25.92 10.18
N ASN A 759 6.98 25.12 11.24
CA ASN A 759 6.50 23.74 11.15
C ASN A 759 4.98 23.60 10.95
N GLY A 760 4.26 24.72 10.79
CA GLY A 760 2.83 24.76 10.53
C GLY A 760 2.12 25.86 11.29
N MET A 761 0.81 25.89 11.11
CA MET A 761 -0.10 26.86 11.71
C MET A 761 -1.38 26.16 12.17
N VAL A 762 -1.92 26.63 13.29
CA VAL A 762 -3.21 26.21 13.87
C VAL A 762 -4.10 27.43 14.05
N SER A 763 -5.37 27.33 13.65
CA SER A 763 -6.40 28.33 13.95
C SER A 763 -7.15 27.89 15.20
N HIS A 764 -7.18 28.74 16.22
CA HIS A 764 -7.79 28.43 17.51
C HIS A 764 -8.26 29.71 18.21
N GLN A 765 -9.51 29.72 18.70
CA GLN A 765 -10.12 30.86 19.40
C GLN A 765 -9.95 32.19 18.65
N ASP A 766 -10.26 32.18 17.35
CA ASP A 766 -10.18 33.36 16.46
C ASP A 766 -8.77 33.99 16.37
N ARG A 767 -7.73 33.27 16.81
CA ARG A 767 -6.32 33.64 16.69
C ARG A 767 -5.57 32.67 15.79
N LEU A 768 -4.49 33.15 15.20
CA LEU A 768 -3.53 32.34 14.46
C LEU A 768 -2.37 31.96 15.37
N TRP A 769 -1.97 30.69 15.30
CA TRP A 769 -0.88 30.13 16.09
C TRP A 769 0.16 29.54 15.14
N TRP A 770 1.27 30.24 14.97
CA TRP A 770 2.43 29.76 14.23
C TRP A 770 3.27 28.84 15.10
N VAL A 771 3.70 27.71 14.54
CA VAL A 771 4.34 26.63 15.30
C VAL A 771 5.80 26.47 14.91
N ASP A 772 6.69 26.51 15.90
CA ASP A 772 8.05 25.99 15.84
C ASP A 772 8.19 24.82 16.82
N LEU A 773 8.24 23.60 16.29
CA LEU A 773 8.31 22.37 17.09
C LEU A 773 9.63 22.22 17.86
N SER A 774 10.63 23.08 17.61
CA SER A 774 11.89 23.15 18.37
C SER A 774 11.84 24.13 19.54
N TYR A 775 10.96 25.14 19.50
CA TYR A 775 11.07 26.29 20.39
C TYR A 775 9.75 26.72 21.06
N GLY A 776 8.66 26.86 20.31
CA GLY A 776 7.42 27.42 20.86
C GLY A 776 6.35 27.75 19.82
N LEU A 777 5.39 28.53 20.27
CA LEU A 777 4.30 29.07 19.46
C LEU A 777 4.41 30.60 19.43
N LEU A 778 4.06 31.18 18.29
CA LEU A 778 3.79 32.62 18.18
C LEU A 778 2.31 32.80 17.88
N THR A 779 1.69 33.79 18.50
CA THR A 779 0.29 34.13 18.24
C THR A 779 0.09 35.63 18.26
N CYS A 780 -0.84 36.12 17.43
CA CYS A 780 -1.32 37.48 17.47
C CYS A 780 -2.80 37.52 17.07
N ASP A 781 -3.48 38.59 17.48
CA ASP A 781 -4.83 38.89 17.01
C ASP A 781 -4.75 39.65 15.68
N VAL A 782 -5.05 38.98 14.57
CA VAL A 782 -4.98 39.58 13.23
C VAL A 782 -6.23 40.41 12.88
N VAL A 783 -7.25 40.43 13.75
CA VAL A 783 -8.42 41.32 13.65
C VAL A 783 -8.27 42.44 14.69
N TYR A 784 -7.10 43.07 14.67
CA TYR A 784 -6.79 44.21 15.51
C TYR A 784 -7.50 45.48 15.02
N GLY A 785 -7.61 46.47 15.91
CA GLY A 785 -8.18 47.80 15.61
C GLY A 785 -7.21 48.69 14.83
N ASP A 786 -7.08 49.96 15.21
CA ASP A 786 -6.15 50.90 14.55
C ASP A 786 -4.67 50.71 14.98
N ASP A 787 -4.39 49.92 16.03
CA ASP A 787 -3.03 49.67 16.55
C ASP A 787 -2.46 48.33 16.06
N PRO A 788 -1.18 48.26 15.64
CA PRO A 788 -0.58 47.03 15.13
C PRO A 788 -0.58 45.90 16.18
N PRO A 789 -0.74 44.63 15.77
CA PRO A 789 -0.94 43.53 16.69
C PRO A 789 0.36 43.10 17.36
N ASP A 790 0.33 42.92 18.68
CA ASP A 790 1.49 42.39 19.40
C ASP A 790 1.66 40.89 19.15
N LEU A 791 2.89 40.50 18.80
CA LEU A 791 3.26 39.10 18.63
C LEU A 791 3.63 38.51 20.00
N HIS A 792 2.82 37.57 20.47
CA HIS A 792 3.04 36.90 21.75
C HIS A 792 3.75 35.56 21.55
N TYR A 793 4.77 35.31 22.38
CA TYR A 793 5.50 34.05 22.41
C TYR A 793 5.00 33.17 23.55
N VAL A 794 4.70 31.91 23.21
CA VAL A 794 4.34 30.86 24.16
C VAL A 794 5.38 29.75 24.08
N PRO A 795 6.13 29.45 25.16
CA PRO A 795 7.14 28.40 25.15
C PRO A 795 6.51 27.02 25.00
N LEU A 796 7.29 26.03 24.54
CA LEU A 796 6.91 24.61 24.63
C LEU A 796 6.91 24.13 26.10
N PRO A 797 6.36 22.94 26.41
CA PRO A 797 6.50 22.35 27.74
C PRO A 797 7.97 22.32 28.21
N GLN A 798 8.16 22.33 29.53
CA GLN A 798 9.49 22.32 30.13
C GLN A 798 10.36 21.17 29.58
N ASP A 799 11.62 21.49 29.27
CA ASP A 799 12.63 20.58 28.70
C ASP A 799 12.35 20.09 27.26
N SER A 800 11.35 20.65 26.57
CA SER A 800 11.08 20.35 25.16
C SER A 800 11.91 21.20 24.17
N GLU A 801 12.61 22.23 24.62
CA GLU A 801 13.40 23.09 23.73
C GLU A 801 14.56 22.32 23.05
N LEU A 802 14.71 22.51 21.74
CA LEU A 802 15.79 21.94 20.92
C LEU A 802 16.46 23.03 20.09
N PRO A 803 17.68 22.83 19.54
CA PRO A 803 18.31 23.80 18.65
C PRO A 803 17.47 24.10 17.40
N ALA A 804 17.55 25.34 16.90
CA ALA A 804 16.92 25.74 15.64
C ALA A 804 17.41 24.85 14.48
N GLY A 805 16.52 24.53 13.54
CA GLY A 805 16.84 23.68 12.39
C GLY A 805 17.00 22.18 12.72
N THR A 806 16.62 21.75 13.93
CA THR A 806 16.63 20.32 14.29
C THR A 806 15.81 19.52 13.27
N PRO A 807 16.38 18.48 12.66
CA PRO A 807 15.74 17.75 11.58
C PRO A 807 14.60 16.84 12.04
N ASP A 808 13.61 16.62 11.16
CA ASP A 808 12.56 15.59 11.32
C ASP A 808 11.65 15.75 12.55
N LEU A 809 11.53 16.98 13.09
CA LEU A 809 10.70 17.27 14.26
C LEU A 809 9.25 16.88 14.08
N GLU A 810 8.68 17.05 12.89
CA GLU A 810 7.27 16.75 12.58
C GLU A 810 6.96 15.25 12.72
N LYS A 811 7.98 14.39 12.67
CA LYS A 811 7.81 12.94 12.91
C LYS A 811 7.73 12.61 14.40
N ARG A 812 8.29 13.47 15.25
CA ARG A 812 8.37 13.23 16.69
C ARG A 812 7.42 14.12 17.48
N ARG A 813 7.03 15.26 16.92
CA ARG A 813 6.31 16.32 17.59
C ARG A 813 5.13 16.80 16.74
N CYS A 814 4.07 17.22 17.42
CA CYS A 814 2.88 17.75 16.77
C CYS A 814 2.15 18.69 17.75
N VAL A 815 1.68 19.82 17.22
CA VAL A 815 0.70 20.70 17.89
C VAL A 815 -0.62 20.56 17.13
N GLY A 816 -1.73 20.50 17.85
CA GLY A 816 -3.06 20.45 17.26
C GLY A 816 -4.15 20.74 18.27
N VAL A 817 -5.39 20.93 17.78
CA VAL A 817 -6.56 21.18 18.63
C VAL A 817 -7.27 19.88 18.93
N SER A 818 -7.58 19.62 20.19
CA SER A 818 -8.35 18.47 20.64
C SER A 818 -9.37 18.90 21.69
N ALA A 819 -10.65 18.62 21.44
CA ALA A 819 -11.77 19.05 22.28
C ALA A 819 -11.74 20.56 22.60
N GLY A 820 -11.37 21.38 21.60
CA GLY A 820 -11.30 22.84 21.72
C GLY A 820 -10.14 23.37 22.56
N ARG A 821 -9.09 22.57 22.78
CA ARG A 821 -7.87 22.98 23.48
C ARG A 821 -6.63 22.69 22.64
N LEU A 822 -5.65 23.59 22.69
CA LEU A 822 -4.33 23.37 22.11
C LEU A 822 -3.59 22.27 22.88
N ARG A 823 -3.09 21.29 22.13
CA ARG A 823 -2.34 20.16 22.68
C ARG A 823 -1.03 19.96 21.96
N TYR A 824 -0.05 19.49 22.71
CA TYR A 824 1.28 19.17 22.22
C TYR A 824 1.58 17.69 22.48
N VAL A 825 2.15 17.02 21.48
CA VAL A 825 2.61 15.63 21.57
C VAL A 825 4.09 15.60 21.23
N GLN A 826 4.86 14.85 22.01
CA GLN A 826 6.28 14.59 21.79
C GLN A 826 6.58 13.11 21.96
N ILE A 827 7.41 12.57 21.07
CA ILE A 827 8.05 11.27 21.21
C ILE A 827 9.49 11.51 21.63
N ASP A 828 9.86 10.99 22.79
CA ASP A 828 11.21 11.03 23.32
C ASP A 828 11.93 9.72 23.03
N ASP A 829 13.08 9.82 22.37
CA ASP A 829 14.00 8.73 22.11
C ASP A 829 15.16 8.85 23.12
N GLU A 830 15.00 8.29 24.33
CA GLU A 830 16.13 8.23 25.26
C GLU A 830 17.21 7.26 24.73
N PRO A 831 18.49 7.65 24.67
CA PRO A 831 19.56 6.84 24.05
C PRO A 831 19.68 5.41 24.60
N ASP A 832 19.35 5.22 25.88
CA ASP A 832 19.39 3.94 26.60
C ASP A 832 18.02 3.54 27.18
N GLY A 833 16.97 4.30 26.89
CA GLY A 833 15.63 4.15 27.47
C GLY A 833 14.59 3.67 26.46
N ASP A 834 13.43 3.24 26.97
CA ASP A 834 12.29 2.92 26.12
C ASP A 834 11.74 4.21 25.47
N PRO A 835 11.41 4.21 24.18
CA PRO A 835 10.81 5.38 23.55
C PRO A 835 9.43 5.65 24.15
N ILE A 836 9.17 6.90 24.56
CA ILE A 836 7.94 7.30 25.25
C ILE A 836 7.24 8.39 24.44
N VAL A 837 5.93 8.24 24.25
CA VAL A 837 5.07 9.34 23.80
C VAL A 837 4.49 10.05 25.01
N ARG A 838 4.55 11.39 25.00
CA ARG A 838 4.03 12.28 26.03
C ARG A 838 3.07 13.28 25.38
N MET A 839 2.06 13.69 26.15
CA MET A 839 1.02 14.62 25.71
C MET A 839 0.75 15.68 26.79
N TRP A 840 0.56 16.92 26.35
CA TRP A 840 0.25 18.07 27.18
C TRP A 840 -0.88 18.89 26.57
N THR A 841 -1.61 19.60 27.42
CA THR A 841 -2.62 20.59 27.06
C THR A 841 -2.17 21.97 27.54
N LEU A 842 -2.28 22.98 26.68
CA LEU A 842 -2.03 24.37 27.08
C LEU A 842 -3.19 24.82 28.01
N LEU A 843 -2.86 25.15 29.25
CA LEU A 843 -3.83 25.51 30.29
C LEU A 843 -4.06 27.01 30.35
N ASP A 844 -2.98 27.77 30.20
CA ASP A 844 -2.98 29.23 30.21
C ASP A 844 -2.20 29.73 28.99
N GLU A 845 -2.91 30.40 28.09
CA GLU A 845 -2.35 30.94 26.84
C GLU A 845 -1.44 32.15 27.08
N ASP A 846 -1.75 32.97 28.09
CA ASP A 846 -1.01 34.21 28.40
C ASP A 846 0.25 33.90 29.23
N ALA A 847 0.15 32.97 30.17
CA ALA A 847 1.29 32.52 30.97
C ALA A 847 2.17 31.48 30.25
N GLY A 848 1.66 30.88 29.17
CA GLY A 848 2.32 29.80 28.45
C GLY A 848 2.47 28.52 29.27
N GLU A 849 1.50 28.24 30.15
CA GLU A 849 1.55 27.11 31.08
C GLU A 849 0.97 25.84 30.45
N TRP A 850 1.81 24.80 30.35
CA TRP A 850 1.41 23.49 29.83
C TRP A 850 1.11 22.50 30.96
N GLY A 851 -0.10 21.96 30.97
CA GLY A 851 -0.52 20.85 31.82
C GLY A 851 -0.15 19.51 31.20
N PHE A 852 0.54 18.65 31.95
CA PHE A 852 0.83 17.29 31.52
C PHE A 852 -0.44 16.42 31.55
N ASP A 853 -0.77 15.80 30.42
CA ASP A 853 -1.96 14.95 30.28
C ASP A 853 -1.64 13.48 30.60
N CYS A 854 -0.72 12.89 29.83
CA CYS A 854 -0.36 11.48 29.95
C CYS A 854 0.95 11.14 29.23
N ALA A 855 1.47 9.94 29.51
CA ALA A 855 2.59 9.36 28.79
C ALA A 855 2.45 7.84 28.66
N ALA A 856 3.03 7.28 27.60
CA ALA A 856 3.11 5.84 27.39
C ALA A 856 4.43 5.44 26.73
N SER A 857 5.07 4.40 27.26
CA SER A 857 6.16 3.72 26.56
C SER A 857 5.61 2.97 25.33
N PHE A 858 6.28 3.12 24.20
CA PHE A 858 5.97 2.36 22.99
C PHE A 858 6.15 0.85 23.20
N VAL A 859 7.00 0.41 24.12
CA VAL A 859 7.11 -1.01 24.49
C VAL A 859 5.77 -1.52 24.99
N ALA A 860 5.11 -0.79 25.89
CA ALA A 860 3.79 -1.15 26.40
C ALA A 860 2.72 -1.14 25.29
N ILE A 861 2.76 -0.14 24.40
CA ILE A 861 1.84 -0.06 23.25
C ILE A 861 2.04 -1.25 22.30
N TRP A 862 3.29 -1.68 22.06
CA TRP A 862 3.60 -2.83 21.21
C TRP A 862 3.19 -4.16 21.82
N ASP A 863 3.14 -4.22 23.15
CA ASP A 863 2.73 -5.41 23.91
C ASP A 863 1.21 -5.57 24.05
N ASP A 864 0.43 -4.57 23.64
CA ASP A 864 -1.02 -4.67 23.50
C ASP A 864 -1.42 -5.73 22.45
N GLU A 865 -2.44 -6.53 22.79
CA GLU A 865 -2.89 -7.63 21.93
C GLU A 865 -3.46 -7.14 20.59
N ALA A 866 -4.11 -5.97 20.58
CA ALA A 866 -4.58 -5.36 19.34
C ALA A 866 -3.41 -4.86 18.48
N TYR A 867 -2.33 -4.33 19.07
CA TYR A 867 -1.10 -4.02 18.34
C TYR A 867 -0.44 -5.27 17.74
N LYS A 868 -0.28 -6.35 18.52
CA LYS A 868 0.28 -7.62 18.03
C LYS A 868 -0.55 -8.20 16.87
N ALA A 869 -1.87 -8.08 16.93
CA ALA A 869 -2.77 -8.53 15.86
C ALA A 869 -2.51 -7.80 14.53
N THR A 870 -1.97 -6.57 14.55
CA THR A 870 -1.62 -5.84 13.32
C THR A 870 -0.42 -6.46 12.58
N LYS A 871 0.48 -7.15 13.28
CA LYS A 871 1.79 -7.62 12.75
C LYS A 871 2.71 -6.49 12.27
N LEU A 872 2.54 -5.27 12.77
CA LEU A 872 3.50 -4.17 12.59
C LEU A 872 4.80 -4.47 13.36
N PRO A 873 5.96 -3.98 12.89
CA PRO A 873 7.21 -4.13 13.63
C PRO A 873 7.21 -3.29 14.91
N ARG A 874 7.98 -3.71 15.91
CA ARG A 874 8.29 -2.89 17.10
C ARG A 874 9.30 -1.81 16.72
N GLN A 875 8.81 -0.75 16.07
CA GLN A 875 9.60 0.40 15.61
C GLN A 875 8.87 1.68 16.00
N VAL A 876 9.62 2.70 16.42
CA VAL A 876 9.05 3.99 16.79
C VAL A 876 8.37 4.62 15.57
N PRO A 877 7.05 4.89 15.64
CA PRO A 877 6.32 5.47 14.53
C PRO A 877 6.57 6.98 14.39
N ALA A 878 6.05 7.57 13.31
CA ALA A 878 5.97 9.02 13.17
C ALA A 878 4.59 9.52 13.66
N VAL A 879 4.54 10.67 14.33
CA VAL A 879 3.27 11.31 14.72
C VAL A 879 2.52 11.75 13.46
N ALA A 880 1.21 11.45 13.39
CA ALA A 880 0.34 11.83 12.28
C ALA A 880 -0.56 13.01 12.67
N LEU A 881 -1.40 12.87 13.69
CA LEU A 881 -2.27 13.95 14.16
C LEU A 881 -2.83 13.64 15.55
N ILE A 882 -3.33 14.67 16.21
CA ILE A 882 -4.09 14.57 17.46
C ILE A 882 -5.57 14.44 17.11
N HIS A 883 -6.30 13.55 17.78
CA HIS A 883 -7.72 13.36 17.53
C HIS A 883 -8.52 14.64 17.87
N PRO A 884 -9.41 15.16 17.00
CA PRO A 884 -10.01 16.49 17.16
C PRO A 884 -11.12 16.58 18.21
N THR A 885 -11.94 15.53 18.36
CA THR A 885 -13.20 15.60 19.13
C THR A 885 -13.33 14.58 20.27
N GLY A 886 -12.33 13.71 20.46
CA GLY A 886 -12.46 12.55 21.33
C GLY A 886 -12.24 12.91 22.80
N PRO A 887 -12.99 12.33 23.76
CA PRO A 887 -12.77 12.52 25.20
C PRO A 887 -11.51 11.81 25.74
N GLY A 888 -10.65 11.25 24.86
CA GLY A 888 -9.46 10.49 25.24
C GLY A 888 -8.18 11.11 24.67
N ASP A 889 -7.05 10.78 25.29
CA ASP A 889 -5.70 11.18 24.85
C ASP A 889 -5.27 10.34 23.64
N VAL A 890 -5.99 10.49 22.53
CA VAL A 890 -5.86 9.68 21.33
C VAL A 890 -4.95 10.36 20.31
N VAL A 891 -3.89 9.66 19.92
CA VAL A 891 -2.92 10.12 18.93
C VAL A 891 -2.85 9.12 17.78
N TYR A 892 -2.83 9.65 16.56
CA TYR A 892 -2.63 8.87 15.35
C TYR A 892 -1.15 8.83 14.97
N PHE A 893 -0.70 7.68 14.50
CA PHE A 893 0.68 7.42 14.14
C PHE A 893 0.81 6.79 12.77
N PHE A 894 1.87 7.14 12.05
CA PHE A 894 2.32 6.48 10.84
C PHE A 894 3.40 5.46 11.12
N LEU A 895 3.21 4.24 10.63
CA LEU A 895 4.28 3.25 10.55
C LEU A 895 4.15 2.42 9.28
N ARG A 896 5.17 2.52 8.43
CA ARG A 896 5.12 1.97 7.06
C ARG A 896 3.88 2.52 6.33
N SER A 897 3.11 1.68 5.67
CA SER A 897 1.92 2.07 4.89
C SER A 897 0.63 2.10 5.71
N ARG A 898 0.73 2.22 7.04
CA ARG A 898 -0.42 2.17 7.94
C ARG A 898 -0.49 3.41 8.81
N ILE A 899 -1.72 3.80 9.08
CA ILE A 899 -2.08 4.72 10.14
C ILE A 899 -2.78 3.92 11.24
N PHE A 900 -2.50 4.27 12.49
CA PHE A 900 -3.16 3.64 13.63
C PHE A 900 -3.35 4.63 14.78
N ALA A 901 -4.48 4.51 15.49
CA ALA A 901 -4.84 5.33 16.63
C ALA A 901 -4.49 4.61 17.92
N VAL A 902 -3.85 5.32 18.84
CA VAL A 902 -3.52 4.82 20.17
C VAL A 902 -4.17 5.73 21.19
N ASP A 903 -4.89 5.13 22.13
CA ASP A 903 -5.20 5.78 23.39
C ASP A 903 -3.92 5.75 24.23
N VAL A 904 -3.26 6.91 24.34
CA VAL A 904 -1.96 7.03 25.02
C VAL A 904 -2.11 6.70 26.49
N ARG A 905 -3.15 7.18 27.16
CA ARG A 905 -3.41 6.92 28.59
C ARG A 905 -3.67 5.45 28.86
N ALA A 906 -4.52 4.81 28.06
CA ALA A 906 -4.84 3.39 28.18
C ALA A 906 -3.75 2.47 27.61
N ARG A 907 -2.80 3.00 26.83
CA ARG A 907 -1.70 2.28 26.15
C ARG A 907 -2.22 1.23 25.17
N ARG A 908 -3.35 1.50 24.54
CA ARG A 908 -4.09 0.52 23.72
C ARG A 908 -4.27 1.00 22.30
N LEU A 909 -4.13 0.08 21.36
CA LEU A 909 -4.49 0.32 19.97
C LEU A 909 -6.02 0.34 19.83
N LEU A 910 -6.57 1.44 19.33
CA LEU A 910 -8.02 1.59 19.11
C LEU A 910 -8.41 1.10 17.72
N GLU A 911 -7.71 1.60 16.71
CA GLU A 911 -7.99 1.29 15.31
C GLU A 911 -6.73 1.39 14.45
N TRP A 912 -6.73 0.71 13.30
CA TRP A 912 -5.65 0.78 12.33
C TRP A 912 -6.13 0.44 10.92
N ARG A 913 -5.50 1.05 9.91
CA ARG A 913 -5.77 0.77 8.49
C ARG A 913 -4.53 0.99 7.63
N PHE A 914 -4.59 0.50 6.40
CA PHE A 914 -3.71 0.99 5.35
C PHE A 914 -4.09 2.44 5.01
N PHE A 915 -3.10 3.32 4.94
CA PHE A 915 -3.32 4.73 4.67
C PHE A 915 -2.87 5.09 3.26
N GLU A 916 -3.80 5.57 2.44
CA GLU A 916 -3.55 5.90 1.05
C GLU A 916 -3.08 7.36 0.91
N MET A 917 -1.78 7.55 1.09
CA MET A 917 -1.07 8.80 0.80
C MET A 917 0.11 8.48 -0.10
N LEU A 918 0.11 9.09 -1.29
CA LEU A 918 1.08 8.78 -2.35
C LEU A 918 2.23 9.82 -2.34
N HIS A 919 1.92 11.08 -2.02
CA HIS A 919 2.87 12.18 -1.86
C HIS A 919 2.66 12.83 -0.48
N PRO A 920 3.73 13.27 0.17
CA PRO A 920 5.10 12.89 -0.14
C PRO A 920 5.32 11.40 0.23
N PRO A 921 6.50 10.84 -0.01
CA PRO A 921 6.84 9.48 0.35
C PRO A 921 6.49 9.07 1.74
N MET A 922 6.31 7.77 1.89
CA MET A 922 6.18 7.14 3.19
C MET A 922 7.27 7.52 4.20
N ARG A 923 8.50 7.85 3.75
CA ARG A 923 9.58 8.29 4.65
C ARG A 923 9.46 9.75 5.14
N TYR A 924 8.58 10.55 4.54
CA TYR A 924 8.24 11.92 4.94
C TYR A 924 6.90 12.03 5.61
N HIS A 925 6.10 10.96 5.65
CA HIS A 925 4.84 10.96 6.37
C HIS A 925 5.07 11.41 7.82
N SER A 926 4.41 12.50 8.19
CA SER A 926 4.52 13.16 9.48
C SER A 926 3.30 14.06 9.68
N SER A 927 3.25 14.77 10.80
CA SER A 927 2.14 15.66 11.16
C SER A 927 1.92 16.83 10.20
N GLN A 928 2.91 17.19 9.38
CA GLN A 928 2.77 18.27 8.40
C GLN A 928 1.88 17.91 7.19
N PHE A 929 1.68 16.61 6.90
CA PHE A 929 1.03 16.13 5.66
C PHE A 929 -0.40 15.62 5.86
N VAL A 930 -0.88 15.60 7.10
CA VAL A 930 -2.27 15.27 7.41
C VAL A 930 -2.79 16.20 8.49
N ARG A 931 -4.08 16.53 8.41
CA ARG A 931 -4.75 17.38 9.38
C ARG A 931 -6.08 16.75 9.77
N ALA A 932 -6.45 16.89 11.04
CA ALA A 932 -7.83 16.67 11.43
C ALA A 932 -8.66 17.85 10.92
N TRP A 933 -9.78 17.58 10.26
CA TRP A 933 -10.68 18.62 9.79
C TRP A 933 -12.10 18.26 10.20
N ASN A 934 -12.69 19.08 11.09
CA ASN A 934 -14.11 18.99 11.39
C ASN A 934 -14.91 19.48 10.18
N LEU A 935 -15.80 18.65 9.65
CA LEU A 935 -16.59 19.03 8.50
C LEU A 935 -17.61 20.10 8.92
N PRO A 936 -17.80 21.16 8.11
CA PRO A 936 -18.86 22.15 8.35
C PRO A 936 -20.23 21.50 8.51
N THR A 937 -21.13 22.14 9.23
CA THR A 937 -22.50 21.66 9.50
C THR A 937 -23.31 21.33 8.24
N LEU A 938 -22.98 21.95 7.09
CA LEU A 938 -23.61 21.64 5.80
C LEU A 938 -23.26 20.24 5.25
N PHE A 939 -22.18 19.61 5.74
CA PHE A 939 -21.76 18.25 5.39
C PHE A 939 -22.14 17.21 6.45
N GLN A 940 -22.69 17.65 7.58
CA GLN A 940 -23.18 16.81 8.69
C GLN A 940 -24.63 16.43 8.45
#